data_AF-A0A140K0B5-F1
#
_entry.id   AF-A0A140K0B5-F1
#
_cell.length_a   1.000
_cell.length_b   1.000
_cell.length_c   1.000
_cell.angle_alpha   90.00
_cell.angle_beta   90.00
_cell.angle_gamma   90.00
#
_symmetry.space_group_name_H-M   'P 1'
#
loop_
_entity.id
_entity.type
_entity.pdbx_description
1 polymer ?
#
loop_
_entity_poly.entity_id
_entity_poly.type
_entity_poly.pdbx_seq_one_letter_code
_entity_poly.pdbx_strand_id
1 'polypeptide(L)'
;MRIPLDYYRILGVPIKATAEQINQAYHDRLMQMPLRQYSDRAIESRQALIERAYQILSVDQQRAEYDLKFLESSYPSTSELEELSVNEAEAKAPLVSETRDVYEEVALTPTIEIAPEHIMGALLILQDLGEYEQVLHLGEIYLNDISSIEAQKNCDQQDNLPLKEDLLLTLALAYVELSREQWQKGEYENAALSGKMGLDLLAEENIFPGVREEIATDLCKLRPYRILELLARNQANSVERATGFQLLQEMLRERQGIEGNGKDRSGLKCDQFLCFIQQLRNYLSAAEQQELFEAEAKRPSAVAAYITIYALIARGFADKEPALIYRAQQLIQSLSISHDVYWEQAVCALLLGQVQLANEALLKSKEKEKIDLVKQHAPNSADLLPGLCSYGEQWLQKEVLSQFTELASRGITLREYFADPQVQAYLEQLPTITAQASSSLSETNLAFEQTKRQGFLGLGKKSPASTPATVNYHEPGVNDNLVSMNTRTSNTSVATLEPQGKSQVASHTSNVSSLKTKIPNSAKSPQKPNYRGKKSQIPAHPGRRFPQSSPRSVKKFNHKSFLPILKGGILIIGLVLGVGSLGFLLTRILLSPSVKQTSAVKTEYLAISLNKSILELPSVAQQPPQPKPELEKGLTETVAQQVVQQWLNSKSAAFGKEHKIDQLNSILIDPLLSQWRDRATTYQRDNFYRTYQHTVKIKSVKFNPQNPNQGSIEAEVQEIAQHYQNQTIDSSQSYNDNLLVRYELVRQGEKWLIKNIEVLKTL
;
A
#
# COMPACT_ATOMS: atom_id res chain seq x y z
N MET A 1 39.34 22.19 -6.48
CA MET A 1 38.92 21.49 -5.24
C MET A 1 39.30 20.03 -5.38
N ARG A 2 39.63 19.32 -4.28
CA ARG A 2 39.91 17.87 -4.31
C ARG A 2 38.64 17.08 -4.03
N ILE A 3 38.43 15.97 -4.73
CA ILE A 3 37.27 15.08 -4.62
C ILE A 3 37.78 13.62 -4.63
N PRO A 4 37.21 12.69 -3.84
CA PRO A 4 37.56 11.26 -3.81
C PRO A 4 37.09 10.50 -5.08
N LEU A 5 37.61 10.92 -6.22
CA LEU A 5 37.44 10.31 -7.53
C LEU A 5 38.81 10.10 -8.18
N ASP A 6 38.85 9.18 -9.13
CA ASP A 6 39.98 8.94 -10.01
C ASP A 6 39.49 8.72 -11.46
N TYR A 7 40.38 8.86 -12.44
CA TYR A 7 39.98 8.80 -13.85
C TYR A 7 39.52 7.40 -14.30
N TYR A 8 39.95 6.33 -13.62
CA TYR A 8 39.50 4.97 -13.90
C TYR A 8 38.06 4.77 -13.40
N ARG A 9 37.73 5.24 -12.18
CA ARG A 9 36.36 5.26 -11.62
C ARG A 9 35.40 6.12 -12.43
N ILE A 10 35.82 7.29 -12.90
CA ILE A 10 35.01 8.15 -13.79
C ILE A 10 34.56 7.36 -15.03
N LEU A 11 35.47 6.69 -15.72
CA LEU A 11 35.14 5.85 -16.87
C LEU A 11 34.48 4.51 -16.49
N GLY A 12 34.56 4.07 -15.24
CA GLY A 12 33.99 2.79 -14.77
C GLY A 12 34.84 1.56 -15.13
N VAL A 13 36.16 1.72 -15.27
CA VAL A 13 37.11 0.66 -15.66
C VAL A 13 38.12 0.36 -14.54
N PRO A 14 38.69 -0.85 -14.48
CA PRO A 14 39.82 -1.14 -13.59
C PRO A 14 41.12 -0.51 -14.10
N ILE A 15 42.06 -0.22 -13.19
CA ILE A 15 43.41 0.32 -13.50
C ILE A 15 44.14 -0.51 -14.58
N LYS A 16 43.90 -1.82 -14.62
CA LYS A 16 44.50 -2.77 -15.57
C LYS A 16 43.81 -2.82 -16.95
N ALA A 17 42.88 -1.92 -17.25
CA ALA A 17 42.11 -1.94 -18.50
C ALA A 17 42.97 -1.69 -19.74
N THR A 18 42.62 -2.34 -20.86
CA THR A 18 43.26 -2.10 -22.17
C THR A 18 42.79 -0.79 -22.79
N ALA A 19 43.54 -0.26 -23.76
CA ALA A 19 43.12 0.92 -24.52
C ALA A 19 41.77 0.73 -25.23
N GLU A 20 41.45 -0.49 -25.67
CA GLU A 20 40.14 -0.86 -26.24
C GLU A 20 39.02 -0.78 -25.19
N GLN A 21 39.25 -1.28 -23.98
CA GLN A 21 38.29 -1.21 -22.87
C GLN A 21 38.05 0.23 -22.40
N ILE A 22 39.09 1.05 -22.35
CA ILE A 22 38.99 2.49 -22.04
C ILE A 22 38.19 3.23 -23.13
N ASN A 23 38.43 2.90 -24.41
CA ASN A 23 37.63 3.42 -25.52
C ASN A 23 36.15 3.01 -25.42
N GLN A 24 35.86 1.73 -25.16
CA GLN A 24 34.49 1.26 -25.06
C GLN A 24 33.76 1.92 -23.89
N ALA A 25 34.37 1.94 -22.70
CA ALA A 25 33.77 2.49 -21.50
C ALA A 25 33.49 4.01 -21.60
N TYR A 26 34.35 4.76 -22.30
CA TYR A 26 34.09 6.16 -22.64
C TYR A 26 32.80 6.35 -23.46
N HIS A 27 32.60 5.54 -24.51
CA HIS A 27 31.37 5.57 -25.31
C HIS A 27 30.15 5.13 -24.49
N ASP A 28 30.27 4.06 -23.70
CA ASP A 28 29.19 3.56 -22.84
C ASP A 28 28.79 4.59 -21.77
N ARG A 29 29.75 5.32 -21.17
CA ARG A 29 29.51 6.41 -20.20
C ARG A 29 28.85 7.65 -20.81
N LEU A 30 29.14 7.98 -22.07
CA LEU A 30 28.45 9.07 -22.79
C LEU A 30 27.01 8.69 -23.18
N MET A 31 26.75 7.42 -23.47
CA MET A 31 25.40 6.92 -23.77
C MET A 31 24.52 6.83 -22.51
N GLN A 32 25.11 6.76 -21.31
CA GLN A 32 24.44 6.94 -20.02
C GLN A 32 24.14 8.43 -19.79
N MET A 33 22.99 8.92 -20.29
CA MET A 33 22.54 10.30 -20.03
C MET A 33 21.89 10.43 -18.64
N PRO A 34 22.14 11.54 -17.90
CA PRO A 34 21.43 11.86 -16.66
C PRO A 34 19.92 12.04 -16.81
N LEU A 35 19.22 12.13 -15.68
CA LEU A 35 17.78 12.44 -15.63
C LEU A 35 17.45 13.75 -16.35
N ARG A 36 16.30 13.78 -17.04
CA ARG A 36 15.83 14.92 -17.86
C ARG A 36 15.46 16.18 -17.05
N GLN A 37 15.55 16.10 -15.74
CA GLN A 37 15.30 17.19 -14.80
C GLN A 37 16.56 18.04 -14.58
N TYR A 38 17.75 17.54 -14.92
CA TYR A 38 19.00 18.30 -14.84
C TYR A 38 19.14 19.33 -15.97
N SER A 39 19.81 20.45 -15.70
CA SER A 39 20.16 21.44 -16.71
C SER A 39 21.24 20.94 -17.68
N ASP A 40 21.26 21.52 -18.89
CA ASP A 40 22.29 21.24 -19.89
C ASP A 40 23.70 21.49 -19.32
N ARG A 41 23.87 22.50 -18.45
CA ARG A 41 25.15 22.84 -17.79
C ARG A 41 25.66 21.74 -16.86
N ALA A 42 24.77 21.04 -16.14
CA ALA A 42 25.16 19.88 -15.32
C ALA A 42 25.53 18.67 -16.17
N ILE A 43 24.84 18.48 -17.31
CA ILE A 43 25.14 17.42 -18.28
C ILE A 43 26.50 17.67 -18.96
N GLU A 44 26.74 18.88 -19.45
CA GLU A 44 28.03 19.33 -20.00
C GLU A 44 29.16 19.18 -18.95
N SER A 45 28.91 19.56 -17.70
CA SER A 45 29.87 19.38 -16.60
C SER A 45 30.23 17.91 -16.35
N ARG A 46 29.29 16.96 -16.51
CA ARG A 46 29.57 15.52 -16.41
C ARG A 46 30.35 15.02 -17.62
N GLN A 47 29.97 15.45 -18.83
CA GLN A 47 30.66 15.10 -20.08
C GLN A 47 32.11 15.57 -20.07
N ALA A 48 32.39 16.81 -19.65
CA ALA A 48 33.74 17.37 -19.57
C ALA A 48 34.68 16.53 -18.69
N LEU A 49 34.19 15.98 -17.56
CA LEU A 49 34.99 15.10 -16.71
C LEU A 49 35.23 13.71 -17.32
N ILE A 50 34.23 13.15 -18.02
CA ILE A 50 34.34 11.88 -18.75
C ILE A 50 35.34 12.02 -19.92
N GLU A 51 35.26 13.11 -20.69
CA GLU A 51 36.24 13.44 -21.73
C GLU A 51 37.64 13.65 -21.15
N ARG A 52 37.77 14.37 -20.03
CA ARG A 52 39.07 14.62 -19.39
C ARG A 52 39.72 13.32 -18.89
N ALA A 53 38.94 12.42 -18.31
CA ALA A 53 39.39 11.09 -17.92
C ALA A 53 39.86 10.27 -19.14
N TYR A 54 39.07 10.26 -20.22
CA TYR A 54 39.44 9.58 -21.46
C TYR A 54 40.71 10.15 -22.10
N GLN A 55 40.89 11.48 -22.16
CA GLN A 55 42.10 12.12 -22.69
C GLN A 55 43.37 11.66 -21.95
N ILE A 56 43.32 11.56 -20.62
CA ILE A 56 44.47 11.18 -19.79
C ILE A 56 44.76 9.68 -19.92
N LEU A 57 43.74 8.83 -19.94
CA LEU A 57 43.91 7.37 -19.95
C LEU A 57 44.09 6.75 -21.35
N SER A 58 43.77 7.48 -22.43
CA SER A 58 43.95 7.01 -23.82
C SER A 58 45.34 7.30 -24.41
N VAL A 59 46.14 8.16 -23.77
CA VAL A 59 47.50 8.50 -24.21
C VAL A 59 48.50 7.82 -23.28
N ASP A 60 49.23 6.82 -23.77
CA ASP A 60 50.13 5.96 -22.96
C ASP A 60 51.07 6.73 -22.02
N GLN A 61 51.64 7.86 -22.48
CA GLN A 61 52.48 8.71 -21.63
C GLN A 61 51.69 9.39 -20.50
N GLN A 62 50.53 9.99 -20.80
CA GLN A 62 49.72 10.68 -19.78
C GLN A 62 49.14 9.68 -18.77
N ARG A 63 48.80 8.48 -19.25
CA ARG A 63 48.41 7.35 -18.40
C ARG A 63 49.55 6.92 -17.49
N ALA A 64 50.76 6.72 -18.00
CA ALA A 64 51.92 6.34 -17.17
C ALA A 64 52.29 7.43 -16.14
N GLU A 65 52.25 8.71 -16.53
CA GLU A 65 52.46 9.84 -15.61
C GLU A 65 51.34 9.96 -14.55
N TYR A 66 50.13 9.51 -14.86
CA TYR A 66 49.02 9.44 -13.92
C TYR A 66 49.12 8.24 -12.99
N ASP A 67 49.41 7.05 -13.52
CA ASP A 67 49.54 5.80 -12.77
C ASP A 67 50.65 5.88 -11.70
N LEU A 68 51.75 6.58 -12.00
CA LEU A 68 52.81 6.87 -11.01
C LEU A 68 52.27 7.71 -9.85
N LYS A 69 51.63 8.86 -10.14
CA LYS A 69 51.05 9.74 -9.12
C LYS A 69 49.93 9.07 -8.33
N PHE A 70 49.14 8.23 -9.00
CA PHE A 70 48.09 7.43 -8.38
C PHE A 70 48.70 6.49 -7.33
N LEU A 71 49.73 5.72 -7.70
CA LEU A 71 50.45 4.83 -6.78
C LEU A 71 51.12 5.58 -5.62
N GLU A 72 51.78 6.71 -5.89
CA GLU A 72 52.35 7.61 -4.87
C GLU A 72 51.27 8.11 -3.88
N SER A 73 50.07 8.42 -4.36
CA SER A 73 48.95 8.89 -3.52
C SER A 73 48.22 7.77 -2.76
N SER A 74 48.22 6.54 -3.27
CA SER A 74 47.60 5.38 -2.63
C SER A 74 48.45 4.77 -1.51
N TYR A 75 49.78 4.98 -1.56
CA TYR A 75 50.73 4.46 -0.58
C TYR A 75 51.70 5.57 -0.15
N PRO A 76 51.38 6.34 0.91
CA PRO A 76 52.30 7.35 1.42
C PRO A 76 53.64 6.71 1.81
N SER A 77 54.74 7.41 1.51
CA SER A 77 56.09 6.88 1.77
C SER A 77 56.32 6.71 3.26
N THR A 78 57.07 5.66 3.65
CA THR A 78 57.30 5.29 5.05
C THR A 78 57.86 6.43 5.91
N SER A 79 58.55 7.40 5.31
CA SER A 79 59.05 8.61 5.97
C SER A 79 57.96 9.49 6.61
N GLU A 80 56.74 9.53 6.09
CA GLU A 80 55.63 10.29 6.69
C GLU A 80 55.00 9.56 7.89
N LEU A 81 55.13 8.23 7.95
CA LEU A 81 54.70 7.42 9.09
C LEU A 81 55.73 7.44 10.24
N GLU A 82 56.99 7.75 9.96
CA GLU A 82 58.02 7.95 10.98
C GLU A 82 57.82 9.25 11.77
N GLU A 83 57.37 10.36 11.16
CA GLU A 83 57.11 11.61 11.91
C GLU A 83 55.92 11.49 12.89
N LEU A 84 54.95 10.60 12.62
CA LEU A 84 53.81 10.36 13.52
C LEU A 84 54.09 9.33 14.64
N SER A 85 55.23 8.63 14.61
CA SER A 85 55.55 7.54 15.55
C SER A 85 56.66 7.85 16.54
N VAL A 86 57.25 9.06 16.53
CA VAL A 86 58.20 9.52 17.56
C VAL A 86 57.49 9.95 18.86
N ASN A 87 56.81 9.02 19.53
CA ASN A 87 56.47 9.12 20.95
C ASN A 87 56.46 7.75 21.64
N GLU A 88 57.36 7.62 22.62
CA GLU A 88 57.40 6.64 23.72
C GLU A 88 57.64 5.13 23.44
N ALA A 89 58.89 4.75 23.80
CA ALA A 89 59.26 3.60 24.65
C ALA A 89 59.62 2.23 24.01
N GLU A 90 60.76 1.70 24.47
CA GLU A 90 61.33 0.41 24.08
C GLU A 90 60.70 -0.77 24.86
N ALA A 91 60.43 -1.89 24.17
CA ALA A 91 60.26 -3.21 24.80
C ALA A 91 60.77 -4.34 23.88
N LYS A 92 61.12 -5.50 24.45
CA LYS A 92 61.91 -6.55 23.77
C LYS A 92 61.10 -7.80 23.38
N ALA A 93 60.96 -8.03 22.07
CA ALA A 93 60.98 -9.34 21.38
C ALA A 93 59.91 -10.41 21.77
N PRO A 94 59.79 -11.56 21.04
CA PRO A 94 60.28 -11.88 19.70
C PRO A 94 59.17 -12.32 18.69
N LEU A 95 59.47 -12.18 17.40
CA LEU A 95 58.97 -12.96 16.24
C LEU A 95 57.72 -13.87 16.44
N VAL A 96 56.55 -13.36 16.05
CA VAL A 96 55.39 -14.15 15.59
C VAL A 96 54.90 -13.56 14.26
N SER A 97 54.48 -14.41 13.32
CA SER A 97 54.24 -14.03 11.91
C SER A 97 52.81 -13.55 11.63
N GLU A 98 52.37 -12.50 12.30
CA GLU A 98 51.01 -11.94 12.17
C GLU A 98 50.98 -10.50 11.58
N THR A 99 52.09 -10.05 10.99
CA THR A 99 52.20 -8.77 10.29
C THR A 99 51.72 -8.88 8.84
N ARG A 100 50.44 -9.20 8.64
CA ARG A 100 49.80 -9.19 7.30
C ARG A 100 48.42 -8.55 7.30
N ASP A 101 47.65 -8.78 8.36
CA ASP A 101 46.23 -8.39 8.44
C ASP A 101 46.03 -6.96 9.02
N VAL A 102 47.10 -6.15 9.05
CA VAL A 102 47.13 -4.76 9.53
C VAL A 102 47.49 -3.77 8.40
N TYR A 103 47.75 -4.26 7.18
CA TYR A 103 48.20 -3.45 6.04
C TYR A 103 47.13 -3.15 4.97
N GLU A 104 45.87 -3.58 5.18
CA GLU A 104 44.77 -3.27 4.26
C GLU A 104 43.93 -2.04 4.68
N GLU A 105 44.10 -1.53 5.91
CA GLU A 105 43.17 -0.54 6.53
C GLU A 105 43.53 0.94 6.29
N VAL A 106 44.58 1.24 5.50
CA VAL A 106 45.00 2.63 5.16
C VAL A 106 45.22 2.82 3.65
N ALA A 107 44.33 2.25 2.83
CA ALA A 107 44.21 2.65 1.43
C ALA A 107 43.48 4.00 1.36
N LEU A 108 44.22 5.10 1.23
CA LEU A 108 43.64 6.43 1.03
C LEU A 108 42.81 6.45 -0.25
N THR A 109 41.59 7.00 -0.19
CA THR A 109 40.77 7.16 -1.39
C THR A 109 41.47 8.13 -2.36
N PRO A 110 41.75 7.71 -3.61
CA PRO A 110 42.47 8.56 -4.55
C PRO A 110 41.65 9.82 -4.83
N THR A 111 42.33 10.97 -4.93
CA THR A 111 41.67 12.25 -5.18
C THR A 111 42.17 12.91 -6.46
N ILE A 112 41.25 13.55 -7.18
CA ILE A 112 41.57 14.44 -8.31
C ILE A 112 41.26 15.89 -7.97
N GLU A 113 42.02 16.80 -8.58
CA GLU A 113 41.75 18.23 -8.53
C GLU A 113 40.84 18.64 -9.70
N ILE A 114 39.64 19.11 -9.38
CA ILE A 114 38.70 19.68 -10.36
C ILE A 114 38.56 21.20 -10.21
N ALA A 115 38.18 21.86 -11.30
CA ALA A 115 37.71 23.24 -11.27
C ALA A 115 36.34 23.33 -10.55
N PRO A 116 36.02 24.41 -9.81
CA PRO A 116 34.73 24.53 -9.11
C PRO A 116 33.51 24.46 -10.05
N GLU A 117 33.67 24.88 -11.30
CA GLU A 117 32.64 24.78 -12.35
C GLU A 117 32.31 23.35 -12.79
N HIS A 118 33.09 22.36 -12.37
CA HIS A 118 32.87 20.94 -12.66
C HIS A 118 32.30 20.12 -11.48
N ILE A 119 31.97 20.77 -10.36
CA ILE A 119 31.46 20.11 -9.15
C ILE A 119 30.19 19.31 -9.40
N MET A 120 29.25 19.84 -10.19
CA MET A 120 28.01 19.12 -10.53
C MET A 120 28.29 17.83 -11.30
N GLY A 121 29.19 17.86 -12.28
CA GLY A 121 29.63 16.66 -12.98
C GLY A 121 30.25 15.61 -12.07
N ALA A 122 31.04 16.04 -11.07
CA ALA A 122 31.66 15.14 -10.11
C ALA A 122 30.63 14.52 -9.13
N LEU A 123 29.65 15.31 -8.65
CA LEU A 123 28.55 14.81 -7.84
C LEU A 123 27.67 13.82 -8.62
N LEU A 124 27.38 14.10 -9.90
CA LEU A 124 26.66 13.16 -10.77
C LEU A 124 27.46 11.86 -11.00
N ILE A 125 28.79 11.93 -11.11
CA ILE A 125 29.63 10.72 -11.24
C ILE A 125 29.68 9.92 -9.94
N LEU A 126 29.72 10.57 -8.76
CA LEU A 126 29.62 9.88 -7.47
C LEU A 126 28.23 9.22 -7.29
N GLN A 127 27.15 9.89 -7.72
CA GLN A 127 25.81 9.33 -7.77
C GLN A 127 25.74 8.10 -8.71
N ASP A 128 26.34 8.19 -9.91
CA ASP A 128 26.48 7.07 -10.87
C ASP A 128 27.39 5.92 -10.38
N LEU A 129 28.12 6.12 -9.27
CA LEU A 129 28.99 5.12 -8.62
C LEU A 129 28.39 4.55 -7.32
N GLY A 130 27.27 5.09 -6.84
CA GLY A 130 26.63 4.69 -5.59
C GLY A 130 27.19 5.33 -4.31
N GLU A 131 28.07 6.33 -4.42
CA GLU A 131 28.70 6.98 -3.26
C GLU A 131 27.84 8.12 -2.70
N TYR A 132 26.62 7.78 -2.30
CA TYR A 132 25.58 8.72 -1.90
C TYR A 132 25.96 9.54 -0.66
N GLU A 133 26.65 8.95 0.32
CA GLU A 133 27.12 9.66 1.52
C GLU A 133 28.16 10.74 1.16
N GLN A 134 29.01 10.46 0.17
CA GLN A 134 30.02 11.38 -0.36
C GLN A 134 29.38 12.48 -1.21
N VAL A 135 28.32 12.17 -1.97
CA VAL A 135 27.47 13.16 -2.67
C VAL A 135 26.84 14.12 -1.66
N LEU A 136 26.25 13.60 -0.57
CA LEU A 136 25.63 14.41 0.48
C LEU A 136 26.66 15.33 1.15
N HIS A 137 27.76 14.77 1.67
CA HIS A 137 28.79 15.55 2.35
C HIS A 137 29.39 16.66 1.48
N LEU A 138 29.73 16.37 0.21
CA LEU A 138 30.30 17.37 -0.69
C LEU A 138 29.25 18.39 -1.18
N GLY A 139 28.02 17.93 -1.43
CA GLY A 139 26.93 18.79 -1.89
C GLY A 139 26.40 19.74 -0.81
N GLU A 140 26.37 19.32 0.45
CA GLU A 140 26.03 20.18 1.60
C GLU A 140 27.06 21.29 1.78
N ILE A 141 28.36 20.99 1.72
CA ILE A 141 29.42 22.01 1.75
C ILE A 141 29.23 23.03 0.62
N TYR A 142 28.98 22.56 -0.60
CA TYR A 142 28.82 23.43 -1.76
C TYR A 142 27.51 24.23 -1.77
N LEU A 143 26.43 23.70 -1.19
CA LEU A 143 25.16 24.42 -0.98
C LEU A 143 25.31 25.56 0.03
N ASN A 144 26.12 25.34 1.09
CA ASN A 144 26.48 26.37 2.06
C ASN A 144 27.37 27.47 1.43
N ASP A 145 28.28 27.12 0.52
CA ASP A 145 29.06 28.10 -0.25
C ASP A 145 28.16 28.94 -1.18
N ILE A 146 27.25 28.31 -1.95
CA ILE A 146 26.31 29.02 -2.84
C ILE A 146 25.44 29.99 -2.04
N SER A 147 24.77 29.52 -0.99
CA SER A 147 23.86 30.35 -0.18
C SER A 147 24.60 31.48 0.55
N SER A 148 25.86 31.26 0.97
CA SER A 148 26.72 32.31 1.50
C SER A 148 27.06 33.40 0.46
N ILE A 149 27.25 33.01 -0.80
CA ILE A 149 27.50 33.95 -1.91
C ILE A 149 26.23 34.71 -2.29
N GLU A 150 25.07 34.04 -2.34
CA GLU A 150 23.74 34.65 -2.55
C GLU A 150 23.44 35.71 -1.47
N ALA A 151 23.73 35.41 -0.20
CA ALA A 151 23.53 36.34 0.91
C ALA A 151 24.49 37.56 0.90
N GLN A 152 25.67 37.44 0.27
CA GLN A 152 26.68 38.50 0.22
C GLN A 152 26.59 39.40 -1.02
N LYS A 153 25.92 38.95 -2.10
CA LYS A 153 25.88 39.65 -3.37
C LYS A 153 24.45 39.81 -3.90
N ASN A 154 24.01 41.05 -4.01
CA ASN A 154 22.91 41.46 -4.89
C ASN A 154 23.35 41.40 -6.37
N CYS A 155 23.90 40.27 -6.81
CA CYS A 155 24.18 39.96 -8.21
C CYS A 155 23.00 39.20 -8.82
N ASP A 156 22.95 39.16 -10.14
CA ASP A 156 21.80 38.67 -10.90
C ASP A 156 21.45 37.21 -10.55
N GLN A 157 20.29 37.02 -9.95
CA GLN A 157 19.81 35.73 -9.41
C GLN A 157 19.59 34.64 -10.47
N GLN A 158 19.79 34.97 -11.76
CA GLN A 158 19.42 34.13 -12.89
C GLN A 158 20.47 33.05 -13.22
N ASP A 159 21.77 33.31 -13.02
CA ASP A 159 22.86 32.47 -13.55
C ASP A 159 23.27 31.32 -12.61
N ASN A 160 22.98 31.44 -11.31
CA ASN A 160 23.25 30.41 -10.30
C ASN A 160 22.04 29.52 -10.00
N LEU A 161 20.82 30.02 -10.22
CA LEU A 161 19.58 29.31 -9.87
C LEU A 161 19.48 27.88 -10.48
N PRO A 162 19.79 27.65 -11.77
CA PRO A 162 19.76 26.29 -12.34
C PRO A 162 20.75 25.34 -11.65
N LEU A 163 21.91 25.86 -11.24
CA LEU A 163 22.97 25.08 -10.60
C LEU A 163 22.60 24.72 -9.15
N LYS A 164 21.88 25.62 -8.45
CA LYS A 164 21.26 25.33 -7.15
C LYS A 164 20.12 24.30 -7.29
N GLU A 165 19.25 24.42 -8.30
CA GLU A 165 18.20 23.44 -8.58
C GLU A 165 18.78 22.05 -8.88
N ASP A 166 19.82 21.96 -9.73
CA ASP A 166 20.54 20.71 -10.04
C ASP A 166 21.18 20.10 -8.78
N LEU A 167 21.79 20.93 -7.92
CA LEU A 167 22.42 20.49 -6.67
C LEU A 167 21.39 19.91 -5.70
N LEU A 168 20.28 20.61 -5.48
CA LEU A 168 19.19 20.17 -4.62
C LEU A 168 18.53 18.87 -5.14
N LEU A 169 18.36 18.75 -6.46
CA LEU A 169 17.92 17.50 -7.08
C LEU A 169 18.91 16.35 -6.86
N THR A 170 20.21 16.61 -7.00
CA THR A 170 21.26 15.59 -6.77
C THR A 170 21.25 15.10 -5.32
N LEU A 171 21.20 16.04 -4.35
CA LEU A 171 21.11 15.73 -2.92
C LEU A 171 19.84 14.93 -2.58
N ALA A 172 18.69 15.35 -3.10
CA ALA A 172 17.42 14.63 -2.87
C ALA A 172 17.45 13.19 -3.42
N LEU A 173 18.09 12.97 -4.57
CA LEU A 173 18.24 11.64 -5.16
C LEU A 173 19.27 10.78 -4.40
N ALA A 174 20.34 11.37 -3.86
CA ALA A 174 21.26 10.67 -2.95
C ALA A 174 20.53 10.18 -1.69
N TYR A 175 19.70 11.03 -1.07
CA TYR A 175 18.84 10.65 0.06
C TYR A 175 17.83 9.53 -0.28
N VAL A 176 17.31 9.50 -1.51
CA VAL A 176 16.37 8.47 -1.98
C VAL A 176 17.05 7.12 -2.22
N GLU A 177 18.24 7.09 -2.81
CA GLU A 177 18.96 5.82 -2.99
C GLU A 177 19.53 5.29 -1.66
N LEU A 178 19.99 6.17 -0.76
CA LEU A 178 20.35 5.80 0.62
C LEU A 178 19.14 5.20 1.37
N SER A 179 17.94 5.78 1.20
CA SER A 179 16.69 5.22 1.71
C SER A 179 16.40 3.82 1.14
N ARG A 180 16.63 3.62 -0.16
CA ARG A 180 16.45 2.33 -0.84
C ARG A 180 17.47 1.28 -0.39
N GLU A 181 18.69 1.68 -0.04
CA GLU A 181 19.68 0.79 0.60
C GLU A 181 19.29 0.40 2.02
N GLN A 182 18.92 1.36 2.87
CA GLN A 182 18.51 1.10 4.26
C GLN A 182 17.26 0.22 4.32
N TRP A 183 16.32 0.39 3.39
CA TRP A 183 15.18 -0.53 3.21
C TRP A 183 15.67 -1.95 2.89
N GLN A 184 16.62 -2.13 1.97
CA GLN A 184 17.20 -3.44 1.65
C GLN A 184 17.98 -4.07 2.83
N LYS A 185 18.61 -3.25 3.69
CA LYS A 185 19.30 -3.66 4.92
C LYS A 185 18.32 -4.04 6.06
N GLY A 186 17.04 -3.68 5.96
CA GLY A 186 16.02 -3.92 6.99
C GLY A 186 15.97 -2.86 8.09
N GLU A 187 16.41 -1.65 7.77
CA GLU A 187 16.43 -0.46 8.62
C GLU A 187 15.38 0.54 8.10
N TYR A 188 14.11 0.21 8.27
CA TYR A 188 12.98 0.94 7.70
C TYR A 188 12.75 2.31 8.36
N GLU A 189 13.15 2.49 9.62
CA GLU A 189 13.19 3.79 10.29
C GLU A 189 14.25 4.71 9.65
N ASN A 190 15.49 4.25 9.53
CA ASN A 190 16.58 5.00 8.89
C ASN A 190 16.19 5.36 7.44
N ALA A 191 15.67 4.38 6.70
CA ALA A 191 15.17 4.58 5.34
C ALA A 191 14.09 5.67 5.27
N ALA A 192 13.18 5.73 6.23
CA ALA A 192 12.13 6.72 6.26
C ALA A 192 12.63 8.12 6.65
N LEU A 193 13.68 8.20 7.47
CA LEU A 193 14.35 9.46 7.82
C LEU A 193 15.12 10.00 6.60
N SER A 194 15.98 9.22 5.96
CA SER A 194 16.72 9.64 4.76
C SER A 194 15.78 10.04 3.62
N GLY A 195 14.76 9.22 3.33
CA GLY A 195 13.77 9.57 2.30
C GLY A 195 12.94 10.82 2.64
N LYS A 196 12.71 11.10 3.92
CA LYS A 196 12.05 12.34 4.38
C LYS A 196 12.97 13.56 4.22
N MET A 197 14.26 13.45 4.52
CA MET A 197 15.23 14.55 4.32
C MET A 197 15.27 14.99 2.85
N GLY A 198 15.32 14.04 1.91
CA GLY A 198 15.23 14.34 0.47
C GLY A 198 13.89 14.96 0.04
N LEU A 199 12.78 14.59 0.68
CA LEU A 199 11.46 15.20 0.42
C LEU A 199 11.36 16.63 0.97
N ASP A 200 11.80 16.86 2.21
CA ASP A 200 11.75 18.16 2.87
C ASP A 200 12.63 19.19 2.15
N LEU A 201 13.85 18.80 1.76
CA LEU A 201 14.80 19.62 0.99
C LEU A 201 14.18 20.14 -0.32
N LEU A 202 13.46 19.29 -1.07
CA LEU A 202 12.74 19.72 -2.29
C LEU A 202 11.46 20.53 -1.98
N ALA A 203 10.92 20.42 -0.76
CA ALA A 203 9.69 21.08 -0.35
C ALA A 203 9.93 22.52 0.12
N GLU A 204 11.06 22.80 0.79
CA GLU A 204 11.45 24.15 1.25
C GLU A 204 11.56 25.14 0.09
N GLU A 205 12.31 24.79 -0.97
CA GLU A 205 12.44 25.58 -2.20
C GLU A 205 11.27 25.36 -3.19
N ASN A 206 10.33 24.46 -2.85
CA ASN A 206 9.12 24.13 -3.62
C ASN A 206 9.38 23.72 -5.10
N ILE A 207 10.53 23.13 -5.38
CA ILE A 207 10.97 22.66 -6.72
C ILE A 207 10.45 21.24 -7.05
N PHE A 208 10.71 20.74 -8.27
CA PHE A 208 10.46 19.36 -8.74
C PHE A 208 9.23 18.62 -8.15
N PRO A 209 7.98 19.12 -8.31
CA PRO A 209 6.80 18.54 -7.66
C PRO A 209 6.49 17.09 -8.07
N GLY A 210 6.89 16.67 -9.28
CA GLY A 210 6.77 15.26 -9.71
C GLY A 210 7.68 14.32 -8.91
N VAL A 211 8.91 14.73 -8.65
CA VAL A 211 9.88 13.96 -7.83
C VAL A 211 9.39 13.91 -6.38
N ARG A 212 8.88 15.03 -5.84
CA ARG A 212 8.30 15.05 -4.48
C ARG A 212 7.14 14.05 -4.29
N GLU A 213 6.21 13.94 -5.24
CA GLU A 213 5.11 12.97 -5.13
C GLU A 213 5.58 11.52 -5.33
N GLU A 214 6.66 11.27 -6.08
CA GLU A 214 7.31 9.96 -6.17
C GLU A 214 7.94 9.56 -4.83
N ILE A 215 8.75 10.44 -4.22
CA ILE A 215 9.38 10.21 -2.91
C ILE A 215 8.30 10.04 -1.83
N ALA A 216 7.28 10.91 -1.79
CA ALA A 216 6.17 10.79 -0.85
C ALA A 216 5.38 9.48 -1.05
N THR A 217 5.30 8.97 -2.27
CA THR A 217 4.67 7.68 -2.59
C THR A 217 5.54 6.50 -2.12
N ASP A 218 6.87 6.54 -2.31
CA ASP A 218 7.79 5.53 -1.80
C ASP A 218 7.81 5.50 -0.26
N LEU A 219 7.81 6.65 0.42
CA LEU A 219 7.64 6.76 1.87
C LEU A 219 6.31 6.15 2.37
N CYS A 220 5.22 6.27 1.60
CA CYS A 220 3.95 5.63 1.95
C CYS A 220 4.01 4.11 1.82
N LYS A 221 4.73 3.56 0.84
CA LYS A 221 4.98 2.11 0.69
C LYS A 221 5.89 1.55 1.78
N LEU A 222 6.83 2.37 2.29
CA LEU A 222 7.74 2.03 3.38
C LEU A 222 7.02 2.03 4.75
N ARG A 223 5.99 2.88 4.93
CA ARG A 223 5.27 3.09 6.20
C ARG A 223 4.85 1.81 6.95
N PRO A 224 4.30 0.74 6.32
CA PRO A 224 3.96 -0.50 7.02
C PRO A 224 5.16 -1.18 7.69
N TYR A 225 6.31 -1.20 7.02
CA TYR A 225 7.53 -1.83 7.55
C TYR A 225 8.11 -1.00 8.70
N ARG A 226 8.12 0.33 8.55
CA ARG A 226 8.49 1.28 9.61
C ARG A 226 7.64 1.09 10.87
N ILE A 227 6.32 0.98 10.73
CA ILE A 227 5.39 0.69 11.83
C ILE A 227 5.76 -0.63 12.53
N LEU A 228 6.02 -1.70 11.77
CA LEU A 228 6.40 -2.99 12.35
C LEU A 228 7.74 -2.94 13.08
N GLU A 229 8.76 -2.26 12.53
CA GLU A 229 10.06 -2.11 13.19
C GLU A 229 9.96 -1.31 14.49
N LEU A 230 9.30 -0.15 14.45
CA LEU A 230 9.11 0.73 15.60
C LEU A 230 8.38 0.04 16.75
N LEU A 231 7.40 -0.83 16.44
CA LEU A 231 6.62 -1.58 17.43
C LEU A 231 7.27 -2.91 17.84
N ALA A 232 8.17 -3.47 17.03
CA ALA A 232 8.90 -4.71 17.37
C ALA A 232 10.17 -4.47 18.19
N ARG A 233 10.90 -3.37 17.94
CA ARG A 233 12.19 -3.09 18.60
C ARG A 233 12.07 -2.28 19.90
N ASN A 234 11.06 -1.41 20.02
CA ASN A 234 11.02 -0.41 21.09
C ASN A 234 10.06 -0.75 22.24
N GLN A 235 10.45 -0.36 23.45
CA GLN A 235 9.70 -0.55 24.69
C GLN A 235 8.44 0.33 24.77
N ALA A 236 7.45 -0.10 25.56
CA ALA A 236 6.13 0.55 25.71
C ALA A 236 6.16 2.08 25.84
N ASN A 237 7.12 2.63 26.59
CA ASN A 237 7.18 4.06 26.93
C ASN A 237 8.13 4.89 26.03
N SER A 238 8.60 4.34 24.89
CA SER A 238 9.54 5.04 24.02
C SER A 238 8.85 5.99 23.02
N VAL A 239 9.53 7.08 22.64
CA VAL A 239 9.03 8.08 21.68
C VAL A 239 8.94 7.47 20.27
N GLU A 240 9.87 6.58 19.95
CA GLU A 240 9.95 5.80 18.72
C GLU A 240 8.74 4.85 18.62
N ARG A 241 8.39 4.15 19.70
CA ARG A 241 7.17 3.31 19.76
C ARG A 241 5.90 4.14 19.60
N ALA A 242 5.80 5.28 20.30
CA ALA A 242 4.67 6.20 20.17
C ALA A 242 4.52 6.75 18.74
N THR A 243 5.64 7.02 18.05
CA THR A 243 5.66 7.38 16.63
C THR A 243 5.12 6.26 15.74
N GLY A 244 5.46 4.99 16.04
CA GLY A 244 4.89 3.81 15.39
C GLY A 244 3.37 3.72 15.53
N PHE A 245 2.82 4.03 16.71
CA PHE A 245 1.37 4.14 16.93
C PHE A 245 0.72 5.27 16.14
N GLN A 246 1.32 6.45 16.10
CA GLN A 246 0.78 7.59 15.36
C GLN A 246 0.69 7.26 13.86
N LEU A 247 1.77 6.75 13.25
CA LEU A 247 1.81 6.34 11.84
C LEU A 247 0.74 5.29 11.48
N LEU A 248 0.46 4.38 12.41
CA LEU A 248 -0.58 3.34 12.30
C LEU A 248 -2.00 3.92 12.43
N GLN A 249 -2.23 4.82 13.38
CA GLN A 249 -3.52 5.53 13.53
C GLN A 249 -3.81 6.42 12.30
N GLU A 250 -2.79 7.09 11.75
CA GLU A 250 -2.91 7.86 10.52
C GLU A 250 -3.23 6.98 9.32
N MET A 251 -2.56 5.84 9.18
CA MET A 251 -2.85 4.84 8.14
C MET A 251 -4.29 4.32 8.25
N LEU A 252 -4.77 3.96 9.45
CA LEU A 252 -6.17 3.55 9.65
C LEU A 252 -7.17 4.68 9.33
N ARG A 253 -6.85 5.93 9.67
CA ARG A 253 -7.64 7.12 9.32
C ARG A 253 -7.70 7.34 7.80
N GLU A 254 -6.58 7.24 7.10
CA GLU A 254 -6.50 7.39 5.62
C GLU A 254 -7.24 6.27 4.88
N ARG A 255 -7.22 5.04 5.42
CA ARG A 255 -7.99 3.89 4.90
C ARG A 255 -9.47 3.93 5.24
N GLN A 256 -9.88 4.74 6.23
CA GLN A 256 -11.24 4.77 6.80
C GLN A 256 -11.61 3.49 7.56
N GLY A 257 -10.67 2.92 8.33
CA GLY A 257 -10.82 1.69 9.10
C GLY A 257 -10.13 0.47 8.47
N ILE A 258 -10.21 -0.69 9.13
CA ILE A 258 -9.50 -1.92 8.72
C ILE A 258 -10.06 -2.45 7.38
N GLU A 259 -11.38 -2.64 7.30
CA GLU A 259 -12.09 -3.05 6.08
C GLU A 259 -12.35 -1.87 5.12
N GLY A 260 -11.72 -0.71 5.35
CA GLY A 260 -11.95 0.54 4.63
C GLY A 260 -11.34 0.59 3.22
N ASN A 261 -11.97 1.36 2.34
CA ASN A 261 -11.59 1.55 0.92
C ASN A 261 -10.85 2.87 0.65
N GLY A 262 -10.37 3.55 1.70
CA GLY A 262 -9.55 4.75 1.60
C GLY A 262 -8.15 4.47 1.03
N LYS A 263 -7.38 5.53 0.77
CA LYS A 263 -6.06 5.44 0.12
C LYS A 263 -4.97 6.04 1.01
N ASP A 264 -4.24 5.15 1.67
CA ASP A 264 -3.01 5.40 2.44
C ASP A 264 -1.74 5.51 1.57
N ARG A 265 -1.87 5.30 0.25
CA ARG A 265 -0.78 5.16 -0.73
C ARG A 265 0.25 4.06 -0.42
N SER A 266 -0.02 3.14 0.51
CA SER A 266 0.92 2.07 0.88
C SER A 266 1.04 0.96 -0.16
N GLY A 267 0.07 0.86 -1.07
CA GLY A 267 -0.08 -0.24 -2.02
C GLY A 267 -0.77 -1.48 -1.44
N LEU A 268 -1.03 -1.54 -0.13
CA LEU A 268 -1.70 -2.67 0.51
C LEU A 268 -3.20 -2.69 0.18
N LYS A 269 -3.64 -3.73 -0.53
CA LYS A 269 -5.06 -4.07 -0.69
C LYS A 269 -5.67 -4.52 0.65
N CYS A 270 -6.99 -4.59 0.74
CA CYS A 270 -7.67 -4.86 2.02
C CYS A 270 -7.34 -6.25 2.61
N ASP A 271 -7.12 -7.25 1.76
CA ASP A 271 -6.61 -8.58 2.13
C ASP A 271 -5.17 -8.51 2.68
N GLN A 272 -4.28 -7.82 1.98
CA GLN A 272 -2.89 -7.61 2.42
C GLN A 272 -2.83 -6.78 3.72
N PHE A 273 -3.73 -5.81 3.89
CA PHE A 273 -3.85 -4.99 5.09
C PHE A 273 -4.36 -5.79 6.29
N LEU A 274 -5.29 -6.73 6.09
CA LEU A 274 -5.70 -7.68 7.14
C LEU A 274 -4.53 -8.57 7.58
N CYS A 275 -3.70 -9.05 6.65
CA CYS A 275 -2.47 -9.78 6.98
C CYS A 275 -1.45 -8.92 7.74
N PHE A 276 -1.28 -7.65 7.36
CA PHE A 276 -0.46 -6.68 8.09
C PHE A 276 -0.97 -6.49 9.52
N ILE A 277 -2.28 -6.27 9.71
CA ILE A 277 -2.90 -6.18 11.05
C ILE A 277 -2.72 -7.50 11.84
N GLN A 278 -2.79 -8.67 11.20
CA GLN A 278 -2.50 -9.94 11.87
C GLN A 278 -1.05 -10.04 12.37
N GLN A 279 -0.08 -9.68 11.52
CA GLN A 279 1.34 -9.68 11.88
C GLN A 279 1.61 -8.69 13.02
N LEU A 280 1.07 -7.48 12.90
CA LEU A 280 1.17 -6.38 13.85
C LEU A 280 0.75 -6.77 15.27
N ARG A 281 -0.34 -7.54 15.43
CA ARG A 281 -0.84 -7.99 16.75
C ARG A 281 0.20 -8.73 17.60
N ASN A 282 1.20 -9.38 16.99
CA ASN A 282 2.27 -10.07 17.72
C ASN A 282 3.24 -9.12 18.44
N TYR A 283 3.25 -7.84 18.06
CA TYR A 283 4.10 -6.77 18.61
C TYR A 283 3.33 -5.77 19.49
N LEU A 284 2.00 -5.96 19.63
CA LEU A 284 1.11 -5.12 20.42
C LEU A 284 0.67 -5.83 21.70
N SER A 285 0.81 -5.16 22.85
CA SER A 285 0.20 -5.57 24.12
C SER A 285 -1.32 -5.67 24.01
N ALA A 286 -1.96 -6.36 24.94
CA ALA A 286 -3.42 -6.43 25.04
C ALA A 286 -4.03 -5.04 25.33
N ALA A 287 -3.30 -4.16 26.04
CA ALA A 287 -3.73 -2.79 26.29
C ALA A 287 -3.71 -1.94 25.02
N GLU A 288 -2.63 -1.99 24.24
CA GLU A 288 -2.51 -1.27 22.97
C GLU A 288 -3.49 -1.80 21.91
N GLN A 289 -3.70 -3.12 21.84
CA GLN A 289 -4.73 -3.71 20.97
C GLN A 289 -6.14 -3.24 21.38
N GLN A 290 -6.43 -3.12 22.68
CA GLN A 290 -7.70 -2.55 23.12
C GLN A 290 -7.83 -1.09 22.68
N GLU A 291 -6.86 -0.22 23.00
CA GLU A 291 -6.95 1.21 22.69
C GLU A 291 -7.17 1.47 21.18
N LEU A 292 -6.34 0.84 20.35
CA LEU A 292 -6.38 0.99 18.90
C LEU A 292 -7.70 0.47 18.30
N PHE A 293 -8.10 -0.75 18.65
CA PHE A 293 -9.24 -1.39 18.01
C PHE A 293 -10.58 -1.02 18.66
N GLU A 294 -10.63 -0.54 19.91
CA GLU A 294 -11.86 0.01 20.52
C GLU A 294 -12.26 1.35 19.87
N ALA A 295 -11.31 2.06 19.23
CA ALA A 295 -11.59 3.22 18.39
C ALA A 295 -12.17 2.81 17.01
N GLU A 296 -11.55 1.86 16.33
CA GLU A 296 -12.03 1.39 15.01
C GLU A 296 -13.32 0.54 15.10
N ALA A 297 -13.58 -0.16 16.21
CA ALA A 297 -14.83 -0.87 16.46
C ALA A 297 -16.07 0.06 16.41
N LYS A 298 -15.88 1.34 16.77
CA LYS A 298 -16.91 2.39 16.70
C LYS A 298 -17.16 2.89 15.26
N ARG A 299 -16.26 2.59 14.31
CA ARG A 299 -16.44 2.77 12.86
C ARG A 299 -16.81 1.41 12.25
N PRO A 300 -18.10 1.02 12.23
CA PRO A 300 -18.60 -0.36 12.32
C PRO A 300 -17.75 -1.42 11.59
N SER A 301 -16.75 -1.93 12.32
CA SER A 301 -15.74 -2.90 11.87
C SER A 301 -15.89 -4.17 12.69
N ALA A 302 -16.21 -5.27 12.01
CA ALA A 302 -16.40 -6.56 12.67
C ALA A 302 -15.07 -7.12 13.19
N VAL A 303 -13.99 -6.90 12.42
CA VAL A 303 -12.64 -7.33 12.80
C VAL A 303 -12.13 -6.55 14.02
N ALA A 304 -12.24 -5.21 14.01
CA ALA A 304 -11.81 -4.39 15.15
C ALA A 304 -12.61 -4.71 16.42
N ALA A 305 -13.93 -4.84 16.32
CA ALA A 305 -14.77 -5.18 17.46
C ALA A 305 -14.43 -6.57 18.04
N TYR A 306 -14.16 -7.57 17.20
CA TYR A 306 -13.77 -8.90 17.66
C TYR A 306 -12.40 -8.89 18.37
N ILE A 307 -11.39 -8.20 17.83
CA ILE A 307 -10.08 -8.05 18.48
C ILE A 307 -10.23 -7.31 19.83
N THR A 308 -11.05 -6.26 19.87
CA THR A 308 -11.36 -5.51 21.09
C THR A 308 -11.98 -6.39 22.17
N ILE A 309 -12.97 -7.23 21.79
CA ILE A 309 -13.61 -8.18 22.70
C ILE A 309 -12.57 -9.15 23.30
N TYR A 310 -11.69 -9.70 22.47
CA TYR A 310 -10.64 -10.62 22.95
C TYR A 310 -9.62 -9.93 23.86
N ALA A 311 -9.20 -8.70 23.53
CA ALA A 311 -8.33 -7.91 24.39
C ALA A 311 -8.97 -7.58 25.75
N LEU A 312 -10.25 -7.18 25.76
CA LEU A 312 -11.02 -6.91 26.98
C LEU A 312 -11.23 -8.15 27.86
N ILE A 313 -11.48 -9.32 27.27
CA ILE A 313 -11.58 -10.59 28.02
C ILE A 313 -10.21 -10.99 28.57
N ALA A 314 -9.15 -10.92 27.74
CA ALA A 314 -7.80 -11.29 28.13
C ALA A 314 -7.31 -10.45 29.32
N ARG A 315 -7.41 -9.12 29.21
CA ARG A 315 -7.07 -8.19 30.30
C ARG A 315 -8.00 -8.33 31.48
N GLY A 316 -9.32 -8.33 31.28
CA GLY A 316 -10.28 -8.42 32.37
C GLY A 316 -10.11 -9.67 33.23
N PHE A 317 -9.67 -10.79 32.63
CA PHE A 317 -9.31 -12.00 33.37
C PHE A 317 -7.88 -11.94 33.97
N ALA A 318 -6.88 -11.50 33.20
CA ALA A 318 -5.46 -11.59 33.60
C ALA A 318 -4.92 -10.43 34.44
N ASP A 319 -5.51 -9.24 34.31
CA ASP A 319 -5.33 -8.07 35.19
C ASP A 319 -6.40 -8.04 36.31
N LYS A 320 -7.38 -8.96 36.26
CA LYS A 320 -8.53 -9.09 37.16
C LYS A 320 -9.48 -7.88 37.20
N GLU A 321 -9.63 -7.19 36.07
CA GLU A 321 -10.55 -6.06 35.90
C GLU A 321 -11.93 -6.50 35.34
N PRO A 322 -12.93 -6.89 36.17
CA PRO A 322 -14.24 -7.35 35.70
C PRO A 322 -15.02 -6.26 34.93
N ALA A 323 -14.68 -4.97 35.11
CA ALA A 323 -15.24 -3.88 34.33
C ALA A 323 -14.90 -3.97 32.82
N LEU A 324 -13.74 -4.52 32.46
CA LEU A 324 -13.39 -4.79 31.05
C LEU A 324 -14.23 -5.94 30.50
N ILE A 325 -14.49 -6.98 31.29
CA ILE A 325 -15.32 -8.13 30.91
C ILE A 325 -16.79 -7.68 30.73
N TYR A 326 -17.29 -6.80 31.59
CA TYR A 326 -18.62 -6.21 31.42
C TYR A 326 -18.70 -5.37 30.13
N ARG A 327 -17.65 -4.58 29.80
CA ARG A 327 -17.56 -3.87 28.51
C ARG A 327 -17.52 -4.84 27.32
N ALA A 328 -16.79 -5.95 27.42
CA ALA A 328 -16.80 -7.00 26.40
C ALA A 328 -18.21 -7.58 26.23
N GLN A 329 -18.92 -7.87 27.32
CA GLN A 329 -20.31 -8.36 27.28
C GLN A 329 -21.23 -7.40 26.51
N GLN A 330 -21.12 -6.09 26.72
CA GLN A 330 -21.89 -5.08 25.96
C GLN A 330 -21.54 -5.07 24.46
N LEU A 331 -20.26 -5.17 24.10
CA LEU A 331 -19.82 -5.24 22.70
C LEU A 331 -20.29 -6.54 22.02
N ILE A 332 -20.19 -7.69 22.69
CA ILE A 332 -20.64 -8.98 22.15
C ILE A 332 -22.16 -8.98 21.90
N GLN A 333 -22.95 -8.32 22.77
CA GLN A 333 -24.39 -8.17 22.56
C GLN A 333 -24.70 -7.45 21.24
N SER A 334 -23.98 -6.37 20.89
CA SER A 334 -24.19 -5.67 19.61
C SER A 334 -23.77 -6.51 18.39
N LEU A 335 -22.74 -7.34 18.49
CA LEU A 335 -22.29 -8.23 17.41
C LEU A 335 -23.20 -9.46 17.19
N SER A 336 -23.88 -9.92 18.24
CA SER A 336 -24.70 -11.15 18.23
C SER A 336 -25.90 -11.14 17.27
N ILE A 337 -26.28 -9.97 16.75
CA ILE A 337 -27.29 -9.80 15.70
C ILE A 337 -26.83 -10.39 14.36
N SER A 338 -25.51 -10.45 14.11
CA SER A 338 -24.91 -10.85 12.82
C SER A 338 -23.97 -12.06 12.90
N HIS A 339 -23.44 -12.39 14.08
CA HIS A 339 -22.40 -13.42 14.25
C HIS A 339 -22.75 -14.43 15.36
N ASP A 340 -22.26 -15.66 15.23
CA ASP A 340 -22.36 -16.69 16.26
C ASP A 340 -21.26 -16.46 17.31
N VAL A 341 -21.62 -15.77 18.40
CA VAL A 341 -20.72 -15.37 19.50
C VAL A 341 -21.24 -15.84 20.86
N TYR A 342 -22.10 -16.86 20.86
CA TYR A 342 -22.78 -17.36 22.06
C TYR A 342 -21.83 -18.05 23.05
N TRP A 343 -20.68 -18.53 22.58
CA TRP A 343 -19.62 -19.06 23.45
C TRP A 343 -18.93 -17.94 24.24
N GLU A 344 -18.54 -16.86 23.56
CA GLU A 344 -17.95 -15.67 24.15
C GLU A 344 -18.93 -14.98 25.12
N GLN A 345 -20.24 -14.96 24.79
CA GLN A 345 -21.29 -14.55 25.74
C GLN A 345 -21.34 -15.43 26.99
N ALA A 346 -21.26 -16.76 26.83
CA ALA A 346 -21.30 -17.69 27.96
C ALA A 346 -20.10 -17.52 28.90
N VAL A 347 -18.88 -17.36 28.36
CA VAL A 347 -17.67 -17.15 29.16
C VAL A 347 -17.65 -15.76 29.82
N CYS A 348 -18.10 -14.71 29.14
CA CYS A 348 -18.24 -13.39 29.77
C CYS A 348 -19.28 -13.40 30.91
N ALA A 349 -20.43 -14.04 30.70
CA ALA A 349 -21.44 -14.21 31.75
C ALA A 349 -20.91 -15.03 32.93
N LEU A 350 -20.14 -16.10 32.68
CA LEU A 350 -19.47 -16.89 33.72
C LEU A 350 -18.53 -16.02 34.56
N LEU A 351 -17.60 -15.29 33.91
CA LEU A 351 -16.62 -14.41 34.56
C LEU A 351 -17.25 -13.24 35.33
N LEU A 352 -18.52 -12.92 35.04
CA LEU A 352 -19.34 -11.94 35.74
C LEU A 352 -20.30 -12.56 36.77
N GLY A 353 -20.16 -13.85 37.09
CA GLY A 353 -20.98 -14.59 38.06
C GLY A 353 -22.42 -14.91 37.61
N GLN A 354 -22.79 -14.58 36.36
CA GLN A 354 -24.14 -14.65 35.82
C GLN A 354 -24.46 -16.05 35.27
N VAL A 355 -24.39 -17.08 36.13
CA VAL A 355 -24.48 -18.51 35.75
C VAL A 355 -25.71 -18.85 34.90
N GLN A 356 -26.86 -18.24 35.19
CA GLN A 356 -28.10 -18.47 34.43
C GLN A 356 -27.98 -17.96 32.98
N LEU A 357 -27.46 -16.75 32.79
CA LEU A 357 -27.22 -16.15 31.47
C LEU A 357 -26.11 -16.91 30.72
N ALA A 358 -25.11 -17.42 31.42
CA ALA A 358 -24.05 -18.24 30.84
C ALA A 358 -24.58 -19.56 30.26
N ASN A 359 -25.42 -20.27 31.03
CA ASN A 359 -26.10 -21.48 30.57
C ASN A 359 -27.09 -21.19 29.43
N GLU A 360 -27.84 -20.09 29.51
CA GLU A 360 -28.73 -19.67 28.42
C GLU A 360 -27.99 -19.37 27.11
N ALA A 361 -26.83 -18.71 27.17
CA ALA A 361 -26.00 -18.44 26.00
C ALA A 361 -25.44 -19.74 25.42
N LEU A 362 -24.91 -20.63 26.27
CA LEU A 362 -24.39 -21.94 25.86
C LEU A 362 -25.46 -22.78 25.10
N LEU A 363 -26.71 -22.76 25.55
CA LEU A 363 -27.84 -23.44 24.89
C LEU A 363 -28.27 -22.82 23.56
N LYS A 364 -27.86 -21.58 23.26
CA LYS A 364 -28.14 -20.87 21.99
C LYS A 364 -27.00 -21.04 20.96
N SER A 365 -25.82 -21.47 21.40
CA SER A 365 -24.66 -21.73 20.54
C SER A 365 -24.88 -22.89 19.56
N LYS A 366 -24.32 -22.77 18.35
CA LYS A 366 -24.32 -23.85 17.35
C LYS A 366 -23.06 -24.72 17.40
N GLU A 367 -22.05 -24.35 18.19
CA GLU A 367 -20.77 -25.06 18.31
C GLU A 367 -20.89 -26.33 19.18
N LYS A 368 -21.55 -27.36 18.62
CA LYS A 368 -21.84 -28.64 19.30
C LYS A 368 -20.63 -29.27 19.98
N GLU A 369 -19.47 -29.22 19.34
CA GLU A 369 -18.21 -29.78 19.88
C GLU A 369 -17.86 -29.18 21.24
N LYS A 370 -17.96 -27.85 21.40
CA LYS A 370 -17.74 -27.16 22.68
C LYS A 370 -18.78 -27.57 23.72
N ILE A 371 -20.05 -27.62 23.31
CA ILE A 371 -21.18 -27.99 24.17
C ILE A 371 -21.03 -29.44 24.68
N ASP A 372 -20.57 -30.36 23.84
CA ASP A 372 -20.41 -31.77 24.19
C ASP A 372 -19.15 -32.01 25.03
N LEU A 373 -18.07 -31.21 24.86
CA LEU A 373 -16.93 -31.17 25.77
C LEU A 373 -17.32 -30.65 27.17
N VAL A 374 -18.18 -29.62 27.25
CA VAL A 374 -18.75 -29.15 28.53
C VAL A 374 -19.56 -30.26 29.22
N LYS A 375 -20.43 -30.96 28.47
CA LYS A 375 -21.23 -32.08 29.03
C LYS A 375 -20.35 -33.23 29.54
N GLN A 376 -19.25 -33.57 28.85
CA GLN A 376 -18.33 -34.63 29.30
C GLN A 376 -17.71 -34.35 30.67
N HIS A 377 -17.60 -33.07 31.06
CA HIS A 377 -17.06 -32.63 32.35
C HIS A 377 -18.17 -32.24 33.36
N ALA A 378 -19.44 -32.46 33.03
CA ALA A 378 -20.59 -32.21 33.89
C ALA A 378 -21.21 -33.55 34.36
N PRO A 379 -20.86 -34.08 35.54
CA PRO A 379 -21.31 -35.41 35.99
C PRO A 379 -22.82 -35.50 36.25
N ASN A 380 -23.50 -34.36 36.43
CA ASN A 380 -24.96 -34.25 36.49
C ASN A 380 -25.45 -33.46 35.26
N SER A 381 -26.29 -34.07 34.42
CA SER A 381 -26.80 -33.46 33.18
C SER A 381 -27.68 -32.22 33.37
N ALA A 382 -28.04 -31.88 34.62
CA ALA A 382 -28.83 -30.71 34.98
C ALA A 382 -27.98 -29.49 35.40
N ASP A 383 -26.70 -29.66 35.74
CA ASP A 383 -25.79 -28.57 36.08
C ASP A 383 -24.54 -28.61 35.20
N LEU A 384 -24.48 -27.66 34.27
CA LEU A 384 -23.36 -27.51 33.33
C LEU A 384 -22.21 -26.67 33.90
N LEU A 385 -22.37 -26.03 35.07
CA LEU A 385 -21.39 -25.11 35.63
C LEU A 385 -19.99 -25.75 35.83
N PRO A 386 -19.82 -26.99 36.34
CA PRO A 386 -18.50 -27.59 36.50
C PRO A 386 -17.76 -27.76 35.16
N GLY A 387 -18.48 -28.20 34.12
CA GLY A 387 -17.94 -28.35 32.77
C GLY A 387 -17.67 -27.00 32.09
N LEU A 388 -18.53 -26.01 32.31
CA LEU A 388 -18.37 -24.65 31.79
C LEU A 388 -17.17 -23.93 32.43
N CYS A 389 -16.94 -24.11 33.73
CA CYS A 389 -15.72 -23.64 34.39
C CYS A 389 -14.47 -24.34 33.84
N SER A 390 -14.46 -25.68 33.80
CA SER A 390 -13.28 -26.44 33.34
C SER A 390 -12.90 -26.13 31.89
N TYR A 391 -13.88 -26.17 30.97
CA TYR A 391 -13.64 -25.90 29.56
C TYR A 391 -13.47 -24.40 29.28
N GLY A 392 -14.13 -23.52 30.04
CA GLY A 392 -13.96 -22.07 29.99
C GLY A 392 -12.57 -21.60 30.41
N GLU A 393 -12.01 -22.17 31.49
CA GLU A 393 -10.62 -21.90 31.90
C GLU A 393 -9.62 -22.39 30.85
N GLN A 394 -9.82 -23.62 30.34
CA GLN A 394 -9.00 -24.13 29.25
C GLN A 394 -9.06 -23.22 28.00
N TRP A 395 -10.24 -22.70 27.67
CA TRP A 395 -10.44 -21.79 26.54
C TRP A 395 -9.75 -20.45 26.77
N LEU A 396 -9.90 -19.84 27.96
CA LEU A 396 -9.21 -18.61 28.33
C LEU A 396 -7.68 -18.79 28.19
N GLN A 397 -7.12 -19.86 28.73
CA GLN A 397 -5.68 -20.12 28.66
C GLN A 397 -5.18 -20.44 27.24
N LYS A 398 -5.88 -21.28 26.48
CA LYS A 398 -5.40 -21.81 25.17
C LYS A 398 -5.84 -21.02 23.94
N GLU A 399 -6.98 -20.32 23.98
CA GLU A 399 -7.53 -19.56 22.84
C GLU A 399 -7.55 -18.04 23.06
N VAL A 400 -7.49 -17.53 24.31
CA VAL A 400 -7.51 -16.08 24.59
C VAL A 400 -6.13 -15.56 25.01
N LEU A 401 -5.63 -15.96 26.18
CA LEU A 401 -4.35 -15.46 26.72
C LEU A 401 -3.16 -15.82 25.82
N SER A 402 -3.22 -16.95 25.12
CA SER A 402 -2.21 -17.40 24.16
C SER A 402 -2.02 -16.48 22.95
N GLN A 403 -2.96 -15.56 22.66
CA GLN A 403 -2.83 -14.56 21.60
C GLN A 403 -2.03 -13.31 22.04
N PHE A 404 -1.74 -13.17 23.33
CA PHE A 404 -1.08 -11.99 23.91
C PHE A 404 0.18 -12.44 24.65
N THR A 405 1.35 -12.23 24.05
CA THR A 405 2.65 -12.75 24.52
C THR A 405 2.96 -12.42 25.99
N GLU A 406 2.51 -11.26 26.47
CA GLU A 406 2.66 -10.78 27.85
C GLU A 406 1.70 -11.41 28.89
N LEU A 407 0.59 -12.00 28.42
CA LEU A 407 -0.44 -12.62 29.28
C LEU A 407 -0.34 -14.15 29.26
N ALA A 408 0.10 -14.74 28.14
CA ALA A 408 0.26 -16.18 27.95
C ALA A 408 1.11 -16.86 29.03
N SER A 409 2.07 -16.14 29.62
CA SER A 409 2.97 -16.63 30.68
C SER A 409 2.39 -16.57 32.09
N ARG A 410 1.28 -15.86 32.32
CA ARG A 410 0.75 -15.60 33.68
C ARG A 410 0.05 -16.80 34.33
N GLY A 411 -0.44 -17.76 33.55
CA GLY A 411 -0.97 -19.04 34.05
C GLY A 411 -2.24 -19.00 34.92
N ILE A 412 -2.98 -17.88 34.90
CA ILE A 412 -4.08 -17.59 35.83
C ILE A 412 -5.26 -18.57 35.69
N THR A 413 -5.82 -18.96 36.84
CA THR A 413 -7.01 -19.83 36.96
C THR A 413 -8.27 -19.03 37.33
N LEU A 414 -9.45 -19.59 37.03
CA LEU A 414 -10.75 -19.04 37.48
C LEU A 414 -10.81 -18.93 39.01
N ARG A 415 -10.17 -19.87 39.74
CA ARG A 415 -10.10 -19.83 41.20
C ARG A 415 -9.37 -18.58 41.70
N GLU A 416 -8.25 -18.21 41.10
CA GLU A 416 -7.46 -17.04 41.52
C GLU A 416 -8.09 -15.70 41.11
N TYR A 417 -8.87 -15.71 40.03
CA TYR A 417 -9.71 -14.60 39.62
C TYR A 417 -10.87 -14.38 40.59
N PHE A 418 -11.70 -15.40 40.87
CA PHE A 418 -12.83 -15.26 41.80
C PHE A 418 -12.43 -15.16 43.28
N ALA A 419 -11.21 -15.54 43.66
CA ALA A 419 -10.67 -15.33 45.00
C ALA A 419 -10.24 -13.88 45.25
N ASP A 420 -10.25 -13.01 44.25
CA ASP A 420 -9.77 -11.63 44.38
C ASP A 420 -10.81 -10.69 45.01
N PRO A 421 -10.45 -9.91 46.06
CA PRO A 421 -11.37 -8.96 46.68
C PRO A 421 -11.92 -7.89 45.73
N GLN A 422 -11.16 -7.45 44.71
CA GLN A 422 -11.64 -6.45 43.76
C GLN A 422 -12.70 -7.02 42.82
N VAL A 423 -12.50 -8.27 42.38
CA VAL A 423 -13.48 -9.01 41.58
C VAL A 423 -14.77 -9.19 42.39
N GLN A 424 -14.67 -9.72 43.60
CA GLN A 424 -15.82 -9.94 44.49
C GLN A 424 -16.64 -8.66 44.72
N ALA A 425 -15.99 -7.57 45.13
CA ALA A 425 -16.66 -6.30 45.39
C ALA A 425 -17.35 -5.68 44.15
N TYR A 426 -16.83 -5.92 42.94
CA TYR A 426 -17.48 -5.48 41.71
C TYR A 426 -18.69 -6.34 41.33
N LEU A 427 -18.58 -7.67 41.49
CA LEU A 427 -19.69 -8.59 41.17
C LEU A 427 -20.91 -8.36 42.07
N GLU A 428 -20.69 -8.01 43.35
CA GLU A 428 -21.76 -7.60 44.27
C GLU A 428 -22.49 -6.32 43.82
N GLN A 429 -21.78 -5.40 43.15
CA GLN A 429 -22.32 -4.11 42.68
C GLN A 429 -22.95 -4.18 41.28
N LEU A 430 -22.65 -5.24 40.51
CA LEU A 430 -23.11 -5.41 39.12
C LEU A 430 -24.63 -5.30 38.92
N PRO A 431 -25.51 -5.80 39.82
CA PRO A 431 -26.96 -5.59 39.71
C PRO A 431 -27.37 -4.11 39.76
N THR A 432 -26.65 -3.29 40.54
CA THR A 432 -26.87 -1.83 40.62
C THR A 432 -26.36 -1.12 39.36
N ILE A 433 -25.19 -1.52 38.86
CA ILE A 433 -24.59 -0.96 37.63
C ILE A 433 -25.50 -1.22 36.42
N THR A 434 -26.03 -2.44 36.29
CA THR A 434 -26.96 -2.82 35.21
C THR A 434 -28.32 -2.11 35.30
N ALA A 435 -28.84 -1.87 36.51
CA ALA A 435 -30.03 -1.05 36.72
C ALA A 435 -29.81 0.42 36.32
N GLN A 436 -28.65 1.01 36.64
CA GLN A 436 -28.32 2.39 36.25
C GLN A 436 -28.05 2.54 34.74
N ALA A 437 -27.41 1.55 34.11
CA ALA A 437 -27.17 1.54 32.66
C ALA A 437 -28.48 1.44 31.86
N SER A 438 -29.43 0.60 32.32
CA SER A 438 -30.74 0.47 31.67
C SER A 438 -31.63 1.71 31.85
N SER A 439 -31.49 2.47 32.95
CA SER A 439 -32.21 3.74 33.10
C SER A 439 -31.69 4.82 32.13
N SER A 440 -30.38 4.97 31.95
CA SER A 440 -29.81 6.00 31.04
C SER A 440 -30.03 5.68 29.55
N LEU A 441 -30.08 4.39 29.17
CA LEU A 441 -30.47 3.95 27.83
C LEU A 441 -31.96 4.18 27.51
N SER A 442 -32.81 4.38 28.53
CA SER A 442 -34.25 4.59 28.33
C SER A 442 -34.58 6.00 27.82
N GLU A 443 -33.82 7.02 28.23
CA GLU A 443 -34.02 8.41 27.77
C GLU A 443 -33.48 8.64 26.35
N THR A 444 -32.38 7.98 25.98
CA THR A 444 -31.76 8.13 24.65
C THR A 444 -32.55 7.47 23.53
N ASN A 445 -33.24 6.35 23.79
CA ASN A 445 -34.07 5.68 22.77
C ASN A 445 -35.30 6.50 22.35
N LEU A 446 -35.86 7.33 23.24
CA LEU A 446 -36.98 8.23 22.92
C LEU A 446 -36.61 9.32 21.89
N ALA A 447 -35.31 9.67 21.77
CA ALA A 447 -34.84 10.62 20.77
C ALA A 447 -34.71 10.00 19.36
N PHE A 448 -34.55 8.68 19.25
CA PHE A 448 -34.21 8.02 17.97
C PHE A 448 -35.45 7.54 17.17
N GLU A 449 -36.61 7.36 17.78
CA GLU A 449 -37.85 7.06 17.03
C GLU A 449 -38.46 8.28 16.32
N GLN A 450 -38.23 9.50 16.82
CA GLN A 450 -38.89 10.69 16.27
C GLN A 450 -38.35 11.11 14.88
N THR A 451 -37.11 10.80 14.55
CA THR A 451 -36.46 11.18 13.29
C THR A 451 -36.91 10.38 12.06
N LYS A 452 -37.89 9.46 12.19
CA LYS A 452 -38.45 8.69 11.06
C LYS A 452 -39.88 9.07 10.64
N ARG A 453 -40.43 10.18 11.18
CA ARG A 453 -41.75 10.71 10.78
C ARG A 453 -41.83 12.25 10.68
N GLN A 454 -41.06 12.86 9.79
CA GLN A 454 -41.54 14.05 9.08
C GLN A 454 -40.78 14.30 7.77
N GLY A 455 -41.54 14.42 6.68
CA GLY A 455 -41.05 14.89 5.40
C GLY A 455 -41.92 16.05 4.92
N PHE A 456 -41.27 17.17 4.60
CA PHE A 456 -41.79 18.27 3.76
C PHE A 456 -43.06 19.01 4.21
N LEU A 457 -42.90 20.20 4.82
CA LEU A 457 -43.57 21.47 4.44
C LEU A 457 -43.29 22.58 5.47
N GLY A 458 -43.26 23.85 5.02
CA GLY A 458 -43.54 25.01 5.87
C GLY A 458 -42.44 26.07 5.97
N LEU A 459 -42.79 27.33 5.66
CA LEU A 459 -41.93 28.52 5.77
C LEU A 459 -41.68 28.90 7.25
N GLY A 460 -40.51 29.49 7.53
CA GLY A 460 -40.09 29.87 8.89
C GLY A 460 -40.71 31.14 9.47
N LYS A 461 -40.37 31.39 10.75
CA LYS A 461 -40.59 32.64 11.51
C LYS A 461 -39.42 32.87 12.49
N LYS A 462 -39.34 34.06 13.10
CA LYS A 462 -38.20 34.54 13.89
C LYS A 462 -38.46 34.50 15.42
N SER A 463 -37.39 34.19 16.18
CA SER A 463 -37.10 34.71 17.54
C SER A 463 -38.07 34.33 18.69
N PRO A 464 -37.75 34.60 19.98
CA PRO A 464 -36.53 35.19 20.55
C PRO A 464 -35.74 34.21 21.49
N ALA A 465 -34.79 34.76 22.28
CA ALA A 465 -33.82 34.00 23.08
C ALA A 465 -34.17 33.89 24.58
N SER A 466 -33.52 32.95 25.28
CA SER A 466 -33.46 32.85 26.74
C SER A 466 -32.13 32.23 27.21
N THR A 467 -31.54 32.78 28.27
CA THR A 467 -30.28 32.31 28.88
C THR A 467 -30.51 31.23 29.95
N PRO A 468 -29.54 30.33 30.18
CA PRO A 468 -28.95 30.18 31.52
C PRO A 468 -27.42 30.36 31.46
N ALA A 469 -26.77 31.12 32.35
CA ALA A 469 -26.58 30.92 33.80
C ALA A 469 -25.39 29.98 34.13
N THR A 470 -24.26 30.58 34.49
CA THR A 470 -23.00 29.92 34.88
C THR A 470 -23.10 29.31 36.28
N VAL A 471 -22.49 28.14 36.49
CA VAL A 471 -22.14 27.61 37.82
C VAL A 471 -20.65 27.30 37.82
N ASN A 472 -19.86 28.03 38.62
CA ASN A 472 -18.46 27.70 38.85
C ASN A 472 -18.36 26.66 39.98
N TYR A 473 -17.53 25.65 39.81
CA TYR A 473 -16.89 24.97 40.94
C TYR A 473 -15.62 25.72 41.34
N HIS A 474 -15.29 25.68 42.62
CA HIS A 474 -14.17 26.39 43.21
C HIS A 474 -13.36 25.39 44.05
N GLU A 475 -12.08 25.20 43.71
CA GLU A 475 -11.10 24.65 44.65
C GLU A 475 -10.20 25.77 45.22
N PRO A 476 -9.53 25.58 46.37
CA PRO A 476 -9.00 26.70 47.16
C PRO A 476 -7.50 26.63 47.49
N GLY A 477 -6.79 27.73 47.22
CA GLY A 477 -5.49 28.04 47.84
C GLY A 477 -4.25 27.34 47.24
N VAL A 478 -3.03 27.81 47.51
CA VAL A 478 -2.62 28.83 48.48
C VAL A 478 -1.54 29.76 47.89
N ASN A 479 -1.84 31.07 47.89
CA ASN A 479 -1.01 32.25 48.12
C ASN A 479 0.39 32.37 47.43
N ASP A 480 0.63 33.36 46.58
CA ASP A 480 0.91 34.80 46.91
C ASP A 480 2.33 35.03 47.50
N ASN A 481 3.09 36.08 47.14
CA ASN A 481 2.92 37.14 46.14
C ASN A 481 4.28 37.86 45.94
N LEU A 482 4.55 38.49 44.79
CA LEU A 482 5.17 39.85 44.72
C LEU A 482 5.28 40.42 43.29
N VAL A 483 4.73 41.63 43.11
CA VAL A 483 5.09 42.70 42.15
C VAL A 483 5.34 42.33 40.67
N SER A 484 4.44 42.84 39.81
CA SER A 484 4.73 43.12 38.39
C SER A 484 4.12 44.48 38.00
N MET A 485 4.87 45.34 37.31
CA MET A 485 4.32 46.61 36.79
C MET A 485 5.14 47.20 35.62
N ASN A 486 4.63 47.01 34.39
CA ASN A 486 4.88 47.80 33.17
C ASN A 486 6.33 47.82 32.59
N THR A 487 6.61 47.99 31.28
CA THR A 487 5.85 48.60 30.16
C THR A 487 6.12 47.97 28.77
N ARG A 488 5.10 48.01 27.89
CA ARG A 488 5.14 48.29 26.43
C ARG A 488 6.01 47.46 25.45
N THR A 489 5.30 46.74 24.56
CA THR A 489 5.35 46.88 23.07
C THR A 489 3.94 46.57 22.54
N SER A 490 3.14 47.52 22.03
CA SER A 490 3.20 48.24 20.73
C SER A 490 2.82 47.40 19.49
N ASN A 491 1.51 47.26 19.26
CA ASN A 491 0.91 46.96 17.95
C ASN A 491 -0.15 48.04 17.65
N THR A 492 -0.35 48.44 16.39
CA THR A 492 -1.23 49.57 16.04
C THR A 492 -2.07 49.31 14.79
N SER A 493 -3.36 49.63 14.83
CA SER A 493 -4.28 49.56 13.68
C SER A 493 -5.44 50.55 13.87
N VAL A 494 -5.86 51.22 12.79
CA VAL A 494 -6.89 52.29 12.74
C VAL A 494 -7.57 52.15 11.35
N ALA A 495 -8.83 51.74 11.22
CA ALA A 495 -10.08 52.52 11.27
C ALA A 495 -10.16 53.65 10.19
N THR A 496 -11.29 53.94 9.52
CA THR A 496 -12.60 54.29 10.12
C THR A 496 -13.78 54.33 9.10
N LEU A 497 -14.88 53.61 9.43
CA LEU A 497 -16.35 53.80 9.18
C LEU A 497 -17.00 54.21 7.81
N GLU A 498 -18.27 53.77 7.67
CA GLU A 498 -19.29 54.17 6.67
C GLU A 498 -20.01 55.50 7.01
N PRO A 499 -21.01 55.95 6.19
CA PRO A 499 -22.42 55.73 6.60
C PRO A 499 -23.45 55.48 5.46
N GLN A 500 -24.71 55.25 5.85
CA GLN A 500 -25.85 54.77 5.02
C GLN A 500 -26.61 55.86 4.21
N GLY A 501 -27.28 55.44 3.11
CA GLY A 501 -28.74 55.66 3.01
C GLY A 501 -29.41 56.14 1.71
N LYS A 502 -30.56 55.49 1.40
CA LYS A 502 -31.74 55.94 0.59
C LYS A 502 -31.69 55.85 -0.95
N SER A 503 -32.91 55.77 -1.52
CA SER A 503 -33.21 55.50 -2.94
C SER A 503 -34.03 56.62 -3.59
N GLN A 504 -33.84 56.87 -4.89
CA GLN A 504 -34.80 57.38 -5.90
C GLN A 504 -34.14 57.18 -7.29
N VAL A 505 -34.76 56.55 -8.30
CA VAL A 505 -35.89 56.96 -9.17
C VAL A 505 -35.51 58.04 -10.22
N ALA A 506 -35.47 57.61 -11.50
CA ALA A 506 -35.53 58.43 -12.73
C ALA A 506 -34.32 59.38 -12.97
N SER A 507 -34.05 59.95 -14.16
CA SER A 507 -34.60 59.77 -15.53
C SER A 507 -33.64 60.32 -16.60
N HIS A 508 -33.72 59.75 -17.82
CA HIS A 508 -33.55 60.37 -19.15
C HIS A 508 -32.46 61.42 -19.50
N THR A 509 -31.90 61.27 -20.71
CA THR A 509 -31.41 62.32 -21.65
C THR A 509 -30.14 63.14 -21.30
N SER A 510 -29.31 63.62 -22.24
CA SER A 510 -29.16 63.32 -23.69
C SER A 510 -27.88 63.94 -24.35
N ASN A 511 -27.50 63.35 -25.50
CA ASN A 511 -27.12 64.03 -26.77
C ASN A 511 -25.72 64.66 -27.06
N VAL A 512 -25.42 64.67 -28.38
CA VAL A 512 -24.58 65.61 -29.17
C VAL A 512 -23.04 65.51 -28.97
N SER A 513 -22.29 64.88 -29.90
CA SER A 513 -21.64 65.45 -31.12
C SER A 513 -20.32 66.20 -30.84
N SER A 514 -19.29 66.28 -31.70
CA SER A 514 -18.91 65.67 -33.01
C SER A 514 -17.43 66.04 -33.30
N LEU A 515 -16.67 65.34 -34.17
CA LEU A 515 -16.39 65.78 -35.57
C LEU A 515 -15.42 64.81 -36.34
N LYS A 516 -15.27 65.10 -37.65
CA LYS A 516 -14.54 64.35 -38.71
C LYS A 516 -12.99 64.42 -38.57
N THR A 517 -12.14 63.66 -39.29
CA THR A 517 -12.30 62.80 -40.49
C THR A 517 -11.45 61.49 -40.32
N LYS A 518 -10.82 60.74 -41.25
CA LYS A 518 -10.51 60.79 -42.72
C LYS A 518 -10.37 59.33 -43.25
N ILE A 519 -10.32 59.13 -44.58
CA ILE A 519 -10.01 57.85 -45.26
C ILE A 519 -9.08 58.12 -46.47
N PRO A 520 -8.22 57.16 -46.91
CA PRO A 520 -8.59 56.06 -47.83
C PRO A 520 -7.87 54.71 -47.53
N ASN A 521 -8.09 53.56 -48.21
CA ASN A 521 -9.25 52.94 -48.91
C ASN A 521 -8.94 51.44 -49.24
N SER A 522 -10.00 50.65 -49.53
CA SER A 522 -10.02 49.35 -50.26
C SER A 522 -9.56 48.07 -49.51
N ALA A 523 -10.15 46.87 -49.71
CA ALA A 523 -11.25 46.47 -50.62
C ALA A 523 -12.16 45.32 -50.10
N LYS A 524 -13.46 45.41 -50.45
CA LYS A 524 -14.49 44.35 -50.66
C LYS A 524 -14.86 43.33 -49.54
N SER A 525 -16.15 43.40 -49.16
CA SER A 525 -17.01 42.34 -48.54
C SER A 525 -18.01 41.83 -49.62
N PRO A 526 -19.18 41.14 -49.40
CA PRO A 526 -19.97 40.79 -48.18
C PRO A 526 -20.35 39.25 -48.13
N GLN A 527 -21.44 38.66 -47.60
CA GLN A 527 -22.73 39.12 -47.00
C GLN A 527 -23.41 38.03 -46.09
N LYS A 528 -24.74 38.12 -45.89
CA LYS A 528 -25.75 37.36 -45.09
C LYS A 528 -27.13 37.53 -45.82
N PRO A 529 -28.34 36.97 -45.46
CA PRO A 529 -28.86 36.62 -44.13
C PRO A 529 -29.91 35.46 -44.07
N ASN A 530 -30.76 35.47 -43.02
CA ASN A 530 -31.96 34.61 -42.78
C ASN A 530 -33.26 35.21 -43.39
N TYR A 531 -34.38 34.43 -43.46
CA TYR A 531 -35.67 34.68 -42.74
C TYR A 531 -36.93 33.83 -43.20
N ARG A 532 -37.47 32.98 -42.29
CA ARG A 532 -38.88 32.83 -41.82
C ARG A 532 -40.13 32.63 -42.76
N GLY A 533 -40.87 31.51 -42.53
CA GLY A 533 -42.37 31.40 -42.54
C GLY A 533 -43.05 30.68 -43.74
N LYS A 534 -44.35 30.31 -43.77
CA LYS A 534 -45.44 30.05 -42.76
C LYS A 534 -46.69 29.44 -43.50
N LYS A 535 -47.69 28.83 -42.79
CA LYS A 535 -49.06 28.34 -43.23
C LYS A 535 -49.16 26.88 -43.76
N SER A 536 -50.31 26.16 -43.78
CA SER A 536 -51.58 26.17 -42.99
C SER A 536 -52.52 24.98 -43.34
N GLN A 537 -53.33 24.53 -42.34
CA GLN A 537 -54.71 23.97 -42.43
C GLN A 537 -55.00 22.57 -43.05
N ILE A 538 -56.16 22.01 -42.66
CA ILE A 538 -56.61 20.60 -42.82
C ILE A 538 -58.14 20.52 -42.98
N PRO A 539 -58.67 19.72 -43.93
CA PRO A 539 -60.00 19.09 -43.89
C PRO A 539 -59.94 17.54 -44.05
N ALA A 540 -61.08 16.84 -44.14
CA ALA A 540 -61.13 15.36 -44.18
C ALA A 540 -62.31 14.74 -44.97
N HIS A 541 -62.13 13.48 -45.42
CA HIS A 541 -63.16 12.42 -45.62
C HIS A 541 -64.29 12.59 -46.68
N PRO A 542 -65.03 11.51 -47.07
CA PRO A 542 -64.64 10.09 -47.22
C PRO A 542 -65.24 9.32 -48.43
N GLY A 543 -64.65 8.16 -48.79
CA GLY A 543 -65.35 7.00 -49.39
C GLY A 543 -65.16 6.73 -50.90
N ARG A 544 -65.58 5.58 -51.47
CA ARG A 544 -66.06 4.29 -50.90
C ARG A 544 -66.25 3.23 -52.02
N ARG A 545 -65.64 2.02 -51.96
CA ARG A 545 -66.20 0.68 -52.34
C ARG A 545 -65.16 -0.47 -52.33
N PHE A 546 -65.65 -1.70 -52.53
CA PHE A 546 -65.09 -3.04 -52.25
C PHE A 546 -65.24 -3.94 -53.52
N PRO A 547 -64.87 -5.25 -53.56
CA PRO A 547 -64.41 -6.18 -52.51
C PRO A 547 -63.02 -6.80 -52.86
N GLN A 548 -62.50 -7.98 -52.46
CA GLN A 548 -62.81 -9.14 -51.57
C GLN A 548 -61.44 -9.85 -51.33
N SER A 549 -61.12 -10.84 -50.48
CA SER A 549 -61.67 -11.67 -49.36
C SER A 549 -60.44 -12.34 -48.68
N SER A 550 -60.41 -13.00 -47.51
CA SER A 550 -61.24 -13.22 -46.31
C SER A 550 -60.32 -14.05 -45.33
N PRO A 551 -60.75 -14.82 -44.30
CA PRO A 551 -61.94 -14.74 -43.45
C PRO A 551 -61.67 -14.68 -41.92
N ARG A 552 -60.47 -15.09 -41.44
CA ARG A 552 -60.13 -15.50 -40.05
C ARG A 552 -58.63 -15.25 -39.80
N SER A 553 -58.10 -15.01 -38.59
CA SER A 553 -58.66 -14.83 -37.23
C SER A 553 -57.96 -13.62 -36.55
N VAL A 554 -58.43 -12.88 -35.53
CA VAL A 554 -59.41 -13.08 -34.43
C VAL A 554 -58.78 -13.63 -33.12
N LYS A 555 -58.75 -12.90 -31.98
CA LYS A 555 -58.89 -11.44 -31.71
C LYS A 555 -58.44 -11.10 -30.25
N LYS A 556 -57.83 -9.91 -30.10
CA LYS A 556 -57.90 -8.89 -29.02
C LYS A 556 -58.75 -9.16 -27.74
N PHE A 557 -58.33 -8.64 -26.57
CA PHE A 557 -58.79 -7.32 -26.05
C PHE A 557 -58.11 -6.83 -24.74
N ASN A 558 -58.54 -5.66 -24.22
CA ASN A 558 -57.94 -4.84 -23.15
C ASN A 558 -58.69 -4.98 -21.80
N HIS A 559 -58.02 -4.70 -20.66
CA HIS A 559 -58.33 -3.61 -19.69
C HIS A 559 -57.99 -3.87 -18.20
N LYS A 560 -57.46 -2.81 -17.55
CA LYS A 560 -57.68 -2.34 -16.15
C LYS A 560 -57.66 -3.33 -14.95
N SER A 561 -56.59 -3.19 -14.15
CA SER A 561 -56.56 -3.05 -12.68
C SER A 561 -57.37 -3.98 -11.76
N PHE A 562 -56.66 -4.75 -10.92
CA PHE A 562 -57.11 -5.13 -9.57
C PHE A 562 -55.90 -5.30 -8.63
N LEU A 563 -56.06 -4.88 -7.36
CA LEU A 563 -55.22 -5.20 -6.18
C LEU A 563 -56.14 -5.95 -5.18
N PRO A 564 -55.66 -6.59 -4.07
CA PRO A 564 -54.28 -6.80 -3.59
C PRO A 564 -54.03 -8.29 -3.16
N ILE A 565 -53.12 -8.51 -2.19
CA ILE A 565 -53.01 -9.61 -1.18
C ILE A 565 -51.77 -10.54 -1.28
N LEU A 566 -50.73 -10.09 -0.55
CA LEU A 566 -50.03 -10.81 0.53
C LEU A 566 -49.41 -12.21 0.30
N LYS A 567 -48.09 -12.21 0.06
CA LYS A 567 -47.01 -13.04 0.69
C LYS A 567 -45.69 -12.61 0.04
N GLY A 568 -44.52 -12.61 0.69
CA GLY A 568 -44.12 -12.96 2.05
C GLY A 568 -42.59 -13.08 2.01
N GLY A 569 -41.84 -12.29 2.80
CA GLY A 569 -40.43 -12.00 2.50
C GLY A 569 -39.44 -13.16 2.68
N ILE A 570 -38.54 -13.34 1.70
CA ILE A 570 -37.38 -14.27 1.77
C ILE A 570 -36.08 -13.59 1.26
N LEU A 571 -36.14 -12.74 0.23
CA LEU A 571 -34.97 -12.31 -0.56
C LEU A 571 -34.00 -11.28 0.07
N ILE A 572 -34.14 -10.93 1.36
CA ILE A 572 -33.18 -10.05 2.06
C ILE A 572 -32.20 -10.86 2.93
N ILE A 573 -32.58 -12.08 3.36
CA ILE A 573 -31.78 -12.89 4.29
C ILE A 573 -30.53 -13.48 3.60
N GLY A 574 -30.63 -13.83 2.31
CA GLY A 574 -29.55 -14.49 1.57
C GLY A 574 -28.28 -13.65 1.37
N LEU A 575 -28.37 -12.32 1.34
CA LEU A 575 -27.23 -11.45 1.04
C LEU A 575 -26.38 -11.12 2.28
N VAL A 576 -26.96 -11.16 3.48
CA VAL A 576 -26.23 -10.92 4.74
C VAL A 576 -25.41 -12.15 5.14
N LEU A 577 -25.98 -13.36 4.99
CA LEU A 577 -25.33 -14.63 5.37
C LEU A 577 -24.12 -15.00 4.50
N GLY A 578 -24.07 -14.51 3.25
CA GLY A 578 -22.96 -14.77 2.32
C GLY A 578 -21.66 -14.02 2.65
N VAL A 579 -21.74 -12.89 3.37
CA VAL A 579 -20.56 -12.08 3.73
C VAL A 579 -19.99 -12.49 5.09
N GLY A 580 -20.85 -12.69 6.08
CA GLY A 580 -20.42 -13.06 7.44
C GLY A 580 -19.74 -14.43 7.53
N SER A 581 -20.10 -15.39 6.67
CA SER A 581 -19.50 -16.73 6.64
C SER A 581 -18.06 -16.73 6.10
N LEU A 582 -17.74 -15.85 5.14
CA LEU A 582 -16.36 -15.67 4.67
C LEU A 582 -15.51 -14.94 5.72
N GLY A 583 -16.12 -13.97 6.42
CA GLY A 583 -15.52 -13.33 7.60
C GLY A 583 -15.18 -14.33 8.70
N PHE A 584 -16.07 -15.26 9.03
CA PHE A 584 -15.88 -16.28 10.08
C PHE A 584 -14.69 -17.23 9.81
N LEU A 585 -14.47 -17.61 8.55
CA LEU A 585 -13.31 -18.42 8.17
C LEU A 585 -12.00 -17.62 8.25
N LEU A 586 -12.03 -16.34 7.85
CA LEU A 586 -10.89 -15.44 8.01
C LEU A 586 -10.58 -15.16 9.49
N THR A 587 -11.57 -14.93 10.35
CA THR A 587 -11.32 -14.71 11.78
C THR A 587 -10.71 -15.92 12.47
N ARG A 588 -11.20 -17.15 12.22
CA ARG A 588 -10.56 -18.37 12.76
C ARG A 588 -9.07 -18.49 12.37
N ILE A 589 -8.67 -17.99 11.20
CA ILE A 589 -7.27 -17.91 10.75
C ILE A 589 -6.51 -16.77 11.45
N LEU A 590 -7.14 -15.59 11.62
CA LEU A 590 -6.57 -14.40 12.29
C LEU A 590 -6.27 -14.58 13.80
N LEU A 591 -6.72 -15.68 14.41
CA LEU A 591 -6.74 -15.90 15.87
C LEU A 591 -5.92 -17.10 16.36
N SER A 592 -5.33 -17.91 15.47
CA SER A 592 -4.76 -19.23 15.83
C SER A 592 -3.22 -19.21 15.99
N PRO A 593 -2.64 -19.24 17.21
CA PRO A 593 -1.20 -19.07 17.44
C PRO A 593 -0.35 -20.35 17.25
N SER A 594 -0.79 -21.33 16.47
CA SER A 594 0.01 -22.55 16.19
C SER A 594 -0.45 -23.34 14.97
N VAL A 595 0.19 -23.11 13.83
CA VAL A 595 0.30 -24.15 12.78
C VAL A 595 1.42 -25.11 13.18
N LYS A 596 1.12 -26.06 14.08
CA LYS A 596 2.05 -27.17 14.35
C LYS A 596 1.94 -28.19 13.22
N GLN A 597 3.06 -28.40 12.52
CA GLN A 597 3.15 -29.26 11.35
C GLN A 597 2.81 -30.72 11.71
N THR A 598 1.69 -31.23 11.19
CA THR A 598 1.45 -32.66 11.04
C THR A 598 1.70 -33.04 9.58
N SER A 599 2.71 -33.89 9.35
CA SER A 599 3.26 -34.17 8.02
C SER A 599 2.28 -34.83 7.04
N ALA A 600 2.61 -34.73 5.75
CA ALA A 600 2.03 -35.49 4.62
C ALA A 600 0.72 -34.98 3.97
N VAL A 601 0.51 -33.66 3.90
CA VAL A 601 -0.23 -33.03 2.77
C VAL A 601 0.62 -31.88 2.21
N LYS A 602 0.77 -31.80 0.88
CA LYS A 602 1.65 -30.84 0.19
C LYS A 602 0.94 -29.50 -0.05
N THR A 603 0.76 -28.72 1.01
CA THR A 603 0.23 -27.35 0.92
C THR A 603 1.35 -26.36 0.68
N GLU A 604 1.55 -25.95 -0.57
CA GLU A 604 2.34 -24.77 -0.90
C GLU A 604 1.49 -23.52 -0.64
N TYR A 605 1.79 -22.76 0.42
CA TYR A 605 1.70 -21.30 0.47
C TYR A 605 2.28 -20.74 1.80
N LEU A 606 2.98 -19.61 1.69
CA LEU A 606 3.27 -18.64 2.77
C LEU A 606 3.99 -19.16 4.04
N ALA A 607 5.23 -19.62 3.88
CA ALA A 607 6.23 -19.38 4.91
C ALA A 607 6.71 -17.91 4.80
N ILE A 608 6.37 -17.07 5.78
CA ILE A 608 6.79 -15.66 5.80
C ILE A 608 8.17 -15.56 6.46
N SER A 609 9.22 -15.53 5.64
CA SER A 609 10.54 -15.08 6.07
C SER A 609 10.57 -13.55 6.09
N LEU A 610 11.07 -12.92 7.16
CA LEU A 610 11.13 -11.46 7.28
C LEU A 610 12.01 -10.76 6.21
N ASN A 611 12.81 -11.51 5.44
CA ASN A 611 13.68 -11.00 4.38
C ASN A 611 13.06 -11.03 2.97
N LYS A 612 11.72 -11.08 2.80
CA LYS A 612 11.11 -10.83 1.49
C LYS A 612 10.00 -9.77 1.55
N SER A 613 10.18 -8.70 0.76
CA SER A 613 9.20 -7.63 0.59
C SER A 613 7.82 -8.15 0.20
N ILE A 614 6.78 -7.54 0.76
CA ILE A 614 5.36 -7.81 0.47
C ILE A 614 4.94 -7.22 -0.90
N LEU A 615 5.79 -6.36 -1.49
CA LEU A 615 5.65 -5.81 -2.83
C LEU A 615 6.98 -5.89 -3.60
N GLU A 616 6.99 -6.61 -4.71
CA GLU A 616 8.05 -6.47 -5.72
C GLU A 616 7.79 -5.18 -6.52
N LEU A 617 8.51 -4.11 -6.16
CA LEU A 617 8.59 -2.90 -6.98
C LEU A 617 9.48 -3.15 -8.21
N PRO A 618 9.23 -2.49 -9.35
CA PRO A 618 10.07 -2.61 -10.53
C PRO A 618 11.43 -1.94 -10.27
N SER A 619 12.45 -2.74 -9.94
CA SER A 619 13.83 -2.25 -9.86
C SER A 619 14.31 -1.80 -11.24
N VAL A 620 14.83 -0.57 -11.30
CA VAL A 620 15.52 0.00 -12.46
C VAL A 620 16.93 0.45 -12.05
N ALA A 621 17.70 -0.47 -11.44
CA ALA A 621 19.16 -0.34 -11.38
C ALA A 621 19.86 -1.71 -11.29
N GLN A 622 21.01 -1.73 -11.97
CA GLN A 622 21.95 -2.81 -12.19
C GLN A 622 22.38 -3.57 -10.92
N GLN A 623 22.28 -4.90 -10.92
CA GLN A 623 22.98 -5.75 -9.94
C GLN A 623 24.42 -6.03 -10.39
N PRO A 624 25.42 -6.01 -9.48
CA PRO A 624 26.75 -6.55 -9.76
C PRO A 624 26.69 -8.05 -10.14
N PRO A 625 27.64 -8.56 -10.96
CA PRO A 625 27.57 -9.92 -11.48
C PRO A 625 27.82 -10.97 -10.40
N GLN A 626 26.74 -11.55 -9.88
CA GLN A 626 26.75 -12.84 -9.20
C GLN A 626 27.49 -13.88 -10.07
N PRO A 627 28.30 -14.80 -9.48
CA PRO A 627 28.99 -15.83 -10.24
C PRO A 627 27.96 -16.69 -10.98
N LYS A 628 27.97 -16.55 -12.30
CA LYS A 628 26.91 -16.96 -13.21
C LYS A 628 26.65 -18.48 -13.09
N PRO A 629 25.48 -18.93 -12.57
CA PRO A 629 25.09 -20.32 -12.73
C PRO A 629 25.04 -20.63 -14.23
N GLU A 630 25.61 -21.77 -14.63
CA GLU A 630 25.92 -22.01 -16.04
C GLU A 630 24.64 -21.98 -16.88
N LEU A 631 24.61 -21.08 -17.86
CA LEU A 631 23.36 -20.62 -18.46
C LEU A 631 22.81 -21.71 -19.39
N GLU A 632 21.80 -22.45 -18.95
CA GLU A 632 21.09 -23.47 -19.74
C GLU A 632 20.41 -22.82 -20.95
N LYS A 633 21.14 -22.73 -22.07
CA LYS A 633 20.66 -22.11 -23.33
C LYS A 633 19.60 -22.93 -24.08
N GLY A 634 19.08 -24.01 -23.47
CA GLY A 634 18.16 -24.96 -24.08
C GLY A 634 16.69 -24.74 -23.73
N LEU A 635 15.80 -25.31 -24.54
CA LEU A 635 14.42 -25.56 -24.15
C LEU A 635 14.40 -26.86 -23.33
N THR A 636 14.44 -26.75 -22.00
CA THR A 636 14.41 -27.90 -21.07
C THR A 636 12.98 -28.34 -20.76
N GLU A 637 12.80 -29.54 -20.18
CA GLU A 637 11.46 -30.08 -19.86
C GLU A 637 10.70 -29.22 -18.84
N THR A 638 11.41 -28.62 -17.88
CA THR A 638 10.83 -27.70 -16.89
C THR A 638 10.33 -26.40 -17.54
N VAL A 639 11.12 -25.80 -18.43
CA VAL A 639 10.71 -24.62 -19.22
C VAL A 639 9.57 -24.96 -20.17
N ALA A 640 9.58 -26.14 -20.80
CA ALA A 640 8.51 -26.63 -21.63
C ALA A 640 7.18 -26.76 -20.87
N GLN A 641 7.22 -27.33 -19.65
CA GLN A 641 6.04 -27.43 -18.78
C GLN A 641 5.52 -26.04 -18.36
N GLN A 642 6.42 -25.10 -18.02
CA GLN A 642 6.05 -23.72 -17.68
C GLN A 642 5.34 -23.02 -18.86
N VAL A 643 5.87 -23.13 -20.08
CA VAL A 643 5.27 -22.50 -21.28
C VAL A 643 3.87 -23.07 -21.58
N VAL A 644 3.70 -24.40 -21.56
CA VAL A 644 2.40 -25.02 -21.81
C VAL A 644 1.40 -24.65 -20.70
N GLN A 645 1.83 -24.59 -19.43
CA GLN A 645 0.96 -24.19 -18.33
C GLN A 645 0.58 -22.70 -18.40
N GLN A 646 1.51 -21.79 -18.72
CA GLN A 646 1.22 -20.37 -18.92
C GLN A 646 0.22 -20.17 -20.07
N TRP A 647 0.37 -20.93 -21.16
CA TRP A 647 -0.59 -20.92 -22.27
C TRP A 647 -1.98 -21.33 -21.82
N LEU A 648 -2.13 -22.48 -21.17
CA LEU A 648 -3.43 -22.98 -20.74
C LEU A 648 -4.09 -22.08 -19.69
N ASN A 649 -3.30 -21.46 -18.80
CA ASN A 649 -3.78 -20.43 -17.88
C ASN A 649 -4.28 -19.17 -18.63
N SER A 650 -3.54 -18.71 -19.64
CA SER A 650 -3.90 -17.55 -20.46
C SER A 650 -5.17 -17.80 -21.29
N LYS A 651 -5.33 -19.02 -21.83
CA LYS A 651 -6.54 -19.49 -22.49
C LYS A 651 -7.74 -19.48 -21.53
N SER A 652 -7.60 -20.02 -20.32
CA SER A 652 -8.64 -19.98 -19.28
C SER A 652 -9.05 -18.54 -18.92
N ALA A 653 -8.10 -17.61 -18.86
CA ALA A 653 -8.37 -16.20 -18.54
C ALA A 653 -9.08 -15.46 -19.69
N ALA A 654 -8.70 -15.71 -20.94
CA ALA A 654 -9.27 -15.05 -22.12
C ALA A 654 -10.68 -15.54 -22.49
N PHE A 655 -10.97 -16.82 -22.27
CA PHE A 655 -12.28 -17.43 -22.56
C PHE A 655 -13.18 -17.61 -21.32
N GLY A 656 -12.66 -17.32 -20.12
CA GLY A 656 -13.41 -17.26 -18.88
C GLY A 656 -14.29 -16.02 -18.76
N LYS A 657 -15.15 -16.00 -17.74
CA LYS A 657 -16.20 -14.99 -17.48
C LYS A 657 -15.71 -13.52 -17.44
N GLU A 658 -14.41 -13.30 -17.20
CA GLU A 658 -13.80 -11.97 -17.12
C GLU A 658 -13.22 -11.49 -18.47
N HIS A 659 -13.16 -12.34 -19.50
CA HIS A 659 -12.66 -12.02 -20.84
C HIS A 659 -11.31 -11.28 -20.85
N LYS A 660 -10.31 -11.82 -20.15
CA LYS A 660 -8.96 -11.24 -20.05
C LYS A 660 -8.12 -11.52 -21.31
N ILE A 661 -8.58 -11.01 -22.45
CA ILE A 661 -8.04 -11.29 -23.79
C ILE A 661 -6.54 -10.92 -23.88
N ASP A 662 -6.09 -9.87 -23.22
CA ASP A 662 -4.69 -9.43 -23.23
C ASP A 662 -3.69 -10.43 -22.65
N GLN A 663 -4.14 -11.40 -21.84
CA GLN A 663 -3.27 -12.46 -21.30
C GLN A 663 -2.68 -13.34 -22.41
N LEU A 664 -3.36 -13.45 -23.56
CA LEU A 664 -2.85 -14.14 -24.76
C LEU A 664 -1.53 -13.54 -25.25
N ASN A 665 -1.35 -12.22 -25.10
CA ASN A 665 -0.15 -11.47 -25.50
C ASN A 665 1.10 -11.90 -24.71
N SER A 666 0.94 -12.57 -23.56
CA SER A 666 2.05 -12.97 -22.69
C SER A 666 2.82 -14.22 -23.18
N ILE A 667 2.24 -14.98 -24.10
CA ILE A 667 2.64 -16.37 -24.40
C ILE A 667 2.42 -16.81 -25.85
N LEU A 668 1.51 -16.17 -26.60
CA LEU A 668 1.33 -16.42 -28.03
C LEU A 668 2.06 -15.38 -28.89
N ILE A 669 2.48 -15.79 -30.09
CA ILE A 669 2.95 -14.91 -31.16
C ILE A 669 2.13 -15.14 -32.44
N ASP A 670 2.13 -14.17 -33.35
CA ASP A 670 1.44 -14.30 -34.63
C ASP A 670 2.03 -15.40 -35.54
N PRO A 671 1.20 -16.09 -36.35
CA PRO A 671 -0.23 -15.79 -36.63
C PRO A 671 -1.21 -16.30 -35.57
N LEU A 672 -0.76 -17.09 -34.60
CA LEU A 672 -1.62 -17.76 -33.62
C LEU A 672 -2.25 -16.78 -32.63
N LEU A 673 -1.50 -15.76 -32.19
CA LEU A 673 -1.98 -14.71 -31.29
C LEU A 673 -3.25 -14.04 -31.82
N SER A 674 -3.22 -13.53 -33.06
CA SER A 674 -4.39 -12.90 -33.68
C SER A 674 -5.58 -13.86 -33.80
N GLN A 675 -5.38 -15.11 -34.23
CA GLN A 675 -6.46 -16.10 -34.34
C GLN A 675 -7.17 -16.36 -33.00
N TRP A 676 -6.43 -16.47 -31.90
CA TRP A 676 -7.04 -16.67 -30.59
C TRP A 676 -7.67 -15.39 -30.03
N ARG A 677 -7.12 -14.21 -30.34
CA ARG A 677 -7.72 -12.91 -30.00
C ARG A 677 -9.08 -12.73 -30.67
N ASP A 678 -9.21 -13.06 -31.95
CA ASP A 678 -10.47 -12.93 -32.70
C ASP A 678 -11.55 -13.89 -32.18
N ARG A 679 -11.15 -15.11 -31.80
CA ARG A 679 -12.04 -16.09 -31.14
C ARG A 679 -12.49 -15.62 -29.76
N ALA A 680 -11.59 -15.12 -28.93
CA ALA A 680 -11.91 -14.62 -27.58
C ALA A 680 -12.80 -13.37 -27.63
N THR A 681 -12.52 -12.44 -28.56
CA THR A 681 -13.35 -11.26 -28.84
C THR A 681 -14.76 -11.65 -29.28
N THR A 682 -14.89 -12.76 -30.02
CA THR A 682 -16.19 -13.29 -30.44
C THR A 682 -16.96 -13.92 -29.28
N TYR A 683 -16.30 -14.70 -28.42
CA TYR A 683 -16.89 -15.19 -27.17
C TYR A 683 -17.39 -14.04 -26.28
N GLN A 684 -16.61 -12.96 -26.15
CA GLN A 684 -17.00 -11.76 -25.40
C GLN A 684 -18.21 -11.04 -26.03
N ARG A 685 -18.22 -10.87 -27.35
CA ARG A 685 -19.32 -10.22 -28.09
C ARG A 685 -20.64 -10.97 -27.95
N ASP A 686 -20.57 -12.30 -28.00
CA ASP A 686 -21.74 -13.17 -28.05
C ASP A 686 -22.19 -13.61 -26.64
N ASN A 687 -21.52 -13.12 -25.59
CA ASN A 687 -21.76 -13.40 -24.17
C ASN A 687 -21.63 -14.90 -23.81
N PHE A 688 -20.60 -15.55 -24.37
CA PHE A 688 -20.24 -16.94 -24.11
C PHE A 688 -18.97 -17.02 -23.28
N TYR A 689 -18.95 -17.82 -22.23
CA TYR A 689 -17.70 -18.13 -21.49
C TYR A 689 -17.52 -19.63 -21.27
N ARG A 690 -16.29 -20.03 -20.96
CA ARG A 690 -15.94 -21.40 -20.55
C ARG A 690 -15.19 -21.40 -19.22
N THR A 691 -15.56 -22.30 -18.32
CA THR A 691 -14.66 -22.70 -17.23
C THR A 691 -13.81 -23.87 -17.72
N TYR A 692 -12.56 -23.91 -17.29
CA TYR A 692 -11.56 -24.86 -17.75
C TYR A 692 -10.85 -25.53 -16.57
N GLN A 693 -10.65 -26.83 -16.65
CA GLN A 693 -9.71 -27.58 -15.80
C GLN A 693 -8.73 -28.32 -16.72
N HIS A 694 -7.44 -28.07 -16.52
CA HIS A 694 -6.36 -28.57 -17.36
C HIS A 694 -5.41 -29.46 -16.54
N THR A 695 -4.96 -30.58 -17.11
CA THR A 695 -3.86 -31.40 -16.59
C THR A 695 -2.86 -31.64 -17.72
N VAL A 696 -1.56 -31.43 -17.47
CA VAL A 696 -0.50 -31.51 -18.48
C VAL A 696 0.55 -32.55 -18.10
N LYS A 697 1.02 -33.34 -19.07
CA LYS A 697 2.22 -34.18 -18.99
C LYS A 697 3.05 -33.99 -20.26
N ILE A 698 4.31 -33.59 -20.13
CA ILE A 698 5.21 -33.50 -21.28
C ILE A 698 5.53 -34.92 -21.79
N LYS A 699 5.70 -35.08 -23.11
CA LYS A 699 6.03 -36.35 -23.79
C LYS A 699 7.37 -36.26 -24.51
N SER A 700 7.64 -35.15 -25.18
CA SER A 700 8.95 -34.87 -25.74
C SER A 700 9.19 -33.36 -25.89
N VAL A 701 10.46 -32.98 -25.88
CA VAL A 701 10.92 -31.63 -26.18
C VAL A 701 12.01 -31.75 -27.25
N LYS A 702 11.87 -31.01 -28.35
CA LYS A 702 12.73 -31.10 -29.53
C LYS A 702 13.24 -29.72 -29.89
N PHE A 703 14.55 -29.54 -29.89
CA PHE A 703 15.22 -28.31 -30.31
C PHE A 703 15.45 -28.33 -31.83
N ASN A 704 15.45 -27.17 -32.50
CA ASN A 704 15.85 -27.10 -33.91
C ASN A 704 17.40 -26.97 -34.01
N PRO A 705 18.13 -27.98 -34.52
CA PRO A 705 19.59 -27.91 -34.57
C PRO A 705 20.15 -26.82 -35.49
N GLN A 706 19.33 -26.26 -36.40
CA GLN A 706 19.72 -25.19 -37.31
C GLN A 706 19.25 -23.80 -36.88
N ASN A 707 18.42 -23.68 -35.83
CA ASN A 707 17.99 -22.39 -35.30
C ASN A 707 17.78 -22.46 -33.78
N PRO A 708 18.70 -21.90 -32.96
CA PRO A 708 18.64 -22.04 -31.51
C PRO A 708 17.48 -21.28 -30.85
N ASN A 709 16.77 -20.44 -31.60
CA ASN A 709 15.58 -19.72 -31.15
C ASN A 709 14.28 -20.45 -31.55
N GLN A 710 14.33 -21.74 -31.90
CA GLN A 710 13.17 -22.55 -32.29
C GLN A 710 13.17 -23.93 -31.64
N GLY A 711 11.99 -24.42 -31.30
CA GLY A 711 11.78 -25.77 -30.79
C GLY A 711 10.31 -26.19 -30.86
N SER A 712 10.04 -27.44 -30.50
CA SER A 712 8.69 -27.97 -30.34
C SER A 712 8.55 -28.80 -29.08
N ILE A 713 7.34 -28.78 -28.52
CA ILE A 713 6.96 -29.56 -27.33
C ILE A 713 5.79 -30.46 -27.75
N GLU A 714 5.87 -31.74 -27.41
CA GLU A 714 4.74 -32.67 -27.48
C GLU A 714 4.27 -32.93 -26.05
N ALA A 715 2.99 -32.69 -25.76
CA ALA A 715 2.41 -32.88 -24.43
C ALA A 715 1.05 -33.59 -24.51
N GLU A 716 0.78 -34.45 -23.52
CA GLU A 716 -0.56 -34.95 -23.22
C GLU A 716 -1.26 -33.92 -22.34
N VAL A 717 -2.39 -33.40 -22.82
CA VAL A 717 -3.19 -32.36 -22.18
C VAL A 717 -4.62 -32.89 -22.04
N GLN A 718 -5.05 -33.10 -20.80
CA GLN A 718 -6.46 -33.29 -20.50
C GLN A 718 -7.11 -31.92 -20.31
N GLU A 719 -8.19 -31.66 -21.05
CA GLU A 719 -8.96 -30.42 -21.03
C GLU A 719 -10.44 -30.71 -20.77
N ILE A 720 -10.90 -30.35 -19.57
CA ILE A 720 -12.31 -30.32 -19.22
C ILE A 720 -12.80 -28.89 -19.39
N ALA A 721 -13.80 -28.69 -20.24
CA ALA A 721 -14.38 -27.37 -20.51
C ALA A 721 -15.90 -27.40 -20.35
N GLN A 722 -16.44 -26.53 -19.48
CA GLN A 722 -17.89 -26.32 -19.36
C GLN A 722 -18.26 -25.01 -20.05
N HIS A 723 -19.14 -25.06 -21.05
CA HIS A 723 -19.58 -23.90 -21.82
C HIS A 723 -20.83 -23.28 -21.23
N TYR A 724 -20.85 -21.94 -21.17
CA TYR A 724 -21.97 -21.18 -20.67
C TYR A 724 -22.39 -20.13 -21.69
N GLN A 725 -23.67 -20.18 -22.07
CA GLN A 725 -24.35 -19.17 -22.86
C GLN A 725 -25.38 -18.50 -21.95
N ASN A 726 -25.33 -17.17 -21.81
CA ASN A 726 -26.27 -16.40 -20.98
C ASN A 726 -26.44 -16.94 -19.54
N GLN A 727 -25.33 -17.38 -18.92
CA GLN A 727 -25.24 -17.97 -17.58
C GLN A 727 -25.87 -19.38 -17.41
N THR A 728 -26.56 -19.92 -18.43
CA THR A 728 -26.93 -21.34 -18.48
C THR A 728 -25.81 -22.18 -19.06
N ILE A 729 -25.56 -23.37 -18.48
CA ILE A 729 -24.59 -24.33 -19.01
C ILE A 729 -25.15 -25.01 -20.27
N ASP A 730 -24.35 -25.09 -21.31
CA ASP A 730 -24.64 -25.86 -22.53
C ASP A 730 -23.82 -27.15 -22.55
N SER A 731 -24.47 -28.25 -22.18
CA SER A 731 -23.87 -29.59 -22.19
C SER A 731 -23.53 -30.10 -23.60
N SER A 732 -24.03 -29.49 -24.68
CA SER A 732 -23.68 -29.84 -26.07
C SER A 732 -22.39 -29.19 -26.56
N GLN A 733 -21.94 -28.13 -25.88
CA GLN A 733 -20.68 -27.40 -26.17
C GLN A 733 -19.63 -27.57 -25.06
N SER A 734 -19.91 -28.45 -24.09
CA SER A 734 -19.02 -28.82 -22.98
C SER A 734 -18.36 -30.18 -23.26
N TYR A 735 -17.09 -30.35 -22.89
CA TYR A 735 -16.29 -31.54 -23.22
C TYR A 735 -15.26 -31.89 -22.14
N ASN A 736 -14.65 -33.07 -22.27
CA ASN A 736 -13.57 -33.61 -21.43
C ASN A 736 -12.68 -34.45 -22.35
N ASP A 737 -11.73 -33.79 -22.99
CA ASP A 737 -10.88 -34.38 -24.02
C ASP A 737 -9.49 -34.66 -23.43
N ASN A 738 -8.89 -35.82 -23.76
CA ASN A 738 -7.46 -36.05 -23.57
C ASN A 738 -6.77 -35.95 -24.93
N LEU A 739 -5.81 -35.04 -25.07
CA LEU A 739 -5.23 -34.66 -26.35
C LEU A 739 -3.70 -34.77 -26.31
N LEU A 740 -3.11 -35.42 -27.31
CA LEU A 740 -1.69 -35.28 -27.63
C LEU A 740 -1.52 -34.05 -28.53
N VAL A 741 -0.89 -33.01 -28.00
CA VAL A 741 -0.76 -31.69 -28.65
C VAL A 741 0.71 -31.38 -28.92
N ARG A 742 1.01 -30.91 -30.13
CA ARG A 742 2.29 -30.33 -30.52
C ARG A 742 2.20 -28.81 -30.46
N TYR A 743 3.17 -28.20 -29.78
CA TYR A 743 3.38 -26.76 -29.72
C TYR A 743 4.65 -26.44 -30.51
N GLU A 744 4.62 -25.42 -31.38
CA GLU A 744 5.81 -24.89 -32.04
C GLU A 744 6.18 -23.53 -31.43
N LEU A 745 7.44 -23.36 -31.05
CA LEU A 745 7.91 -22.25 -30.23
C LEU A 745 8.98 -21.43 -30.94
N VAL A 746 8.95 -20.13 -30.69
CA VAL A 746 10.00 -19.18 -31.09
C VAL A 746 10.45 -18.39 -29.86
N ARG A 747 11.77 -18.28 -29.66
CA ARG A 747 12.35 -17.43 -28.61
C ARG A 747 12.44 -15.98 -29.09
N GLN A 748 11.96 -15.05 -28.27
CA GLN A 748 12.16 -13.61 -28.43
C GLN A 748 12.73 -13.03 -27.13
N GLY A 749 13.97 -12.56 -27.18
CA GLY A 749 14.76 -12.25 -25.98
C GLY A 749 14.85 -13.47 -25.05
N GLU A 750 14.45 -13.30 -23.81
CA GLU A 750 14.44 -14.38 -22.80
C GLU A 750 13.13 -15.18 -22.72
N LYS A 751 12.16 -14.93 -23.61
CA LYS A 751 10.84 -15.59 -23.57
C LYS A 751 10.63 -16.54 -24.75
N TRP A 752 10.14 -17.74 -24.47
CA TRP A 752 9.60 -18.66 -25.46
C TRP A 752 8.12 -18.36 -25.70
N LEU A 753 7.75 -18.07 -26.94
CA LEU A 753 6.38 -17.78 -27.36
C LEU A 753 5.87 -18.88 -28.32
N ILE A 754 4.61 -19.26 -28.17
CA ILE A 754 3.97 -20.29 -28.98
C ILE A 754 3.48 -19.67 -30.29
N LYS A 755 4.03 -20.14 -31.41
CA LYS A 755 3.70 -19.69 -32.77
C LYS A 755 2.63 -20.56 -33.45
N ASN A 756 2.52 -21.83 -33.05
CA ASN A 756 1.56 -22.77 -33.62
C ASN A 756 1.15 -23.85 -32.59
N ILE A 757 -0.06 -24.38 -32.73
CA ILE A 757 -0.63 -25.45 -31.90
C ILE A 757 -1.36 -26.43 -32.81
N GLU A 758 -1.01 -27.72 -32.69
CA GLU A 758 -1.54 -28.79 -33.53
C GLU A 758 -1.94 -29.99 -32.65
N VAL A 759 -3.19 -30.43 -32.76
CA VAL A 759 -3.65 -31.65 -32.08
C VAL A 759 -3.28 -32.85 -32.93
N LEU A 760 -2.31 -33.65 -32.45
CA LEU A 760 -1.81 -34.83 -33.16
C LEU A 760 -2.78 -36.02 -33.05
N LYS A 761 -3.42 -36.19 -31.88
CA LYS A 761 -4.35 -37.29 -31.60
C LYS A 761 -5.22 -36.99 -30.36
N THR A 762 -6.49 -37.38 -30.38
CA THR A 762 -7.30 -37.59 -29.17
C THR A 762 -7.03 -38.99 -28.60
N LEU A 763 -6.68 -39.08 -27.32
CA LEU A 763 -6.04 -40.25 -26.68
C LEU A 763 -7.02 -41.28 -26.13
#